data_AF-A0AAW6Z809-F1
#
_entry.id   AF-A0AAW6Z809-F1
#
_cell.length_a   1.000
_cell.length_b   1.000
_cell.length_c   1.000
_cell.angle_alpha   90.00
_cell.angle_beta   90.00
_cell.angle_gamma   90.00
#
_symmetry.space_group_name_H-M   'P 1'
#
loop_
_entity.id
_entity.type
_entity.pdbx_description
1 polymer ?
#
loop_
_entity_poly.entity_id
_entity_poly.type
_entity_poly.pdbx_seq_one_letter_code
_entity_poly.pdbx_strand_id
1 'polypeptide(L)'
;MNKNIKSLNLREKDPFLKREKQRYEHPLPSREWIIELLEQKGVPSKIEVLARELSIAEEEYEFFERRLKAMARDGQVLINRRGAVCAADKLDLVKCRVEAHKDGFGFAVPLTPTKDGDFVLYERQMRGIMHGDIVTVRPAGIDRRGRREGTVLDIVERAQSKVVGRFYMDRGVAILEAEDKRLNQSIVLEPDSVAHFKPESGQVIVGEIETYPEQNRPAVAKIIEVLGDYADSGMEIEIAVRKHHLPHQFSEACTKAAKKIPNHVRKSDLKGRVDLRDLPLVTIDGETARDFDDAVFAEKIGRNYRLVVAIADVSHYVRPDDAIDTDAQERSTSVYFPRRVIPMLPENLSNGICSLNPDVERLCMVCDMVITYAGNIKEYRFYPAVMRSHARLTYNQVWDWISDDLDHPHKAQIDTLYKLFKILQKKRFERGAVEFESVETQMLFDDNGKIEKIVPVVRNDAHKLIEECMLAANVCAAEFLIKNKHTALFRNHLGPTPEKLATLREQLGLLGLQLDGGDNPTPKDYAALAEQFKGRPDAELLQVMMLRSMQQAVYEPHCDGHFGLAYEAYAHFTSPIRRYPDLTVHRAIKAVLNQQTYTPSKSWQALGVHTSFCERRADDASRDVENWLKTYYMRDKVGEIFEGKISGMTNFGLFVTLDGIHIDGLVHISDLGEDYFNFRPEIMAIEGERSGIRFNMGDKVSVRVARADLDTSKIDLTLISGGSSGKKRRAKTTAQTGSKTKRKLTAKEIDDAMKTPVKQEKPAAKRRSKAQPSSTTTSSENGKKKTAKAKTATEKAKRKDKKPSKSVKIKVKTPNTAPTKRKGRSKANG
;
A
#
# COMPACT_ATOMS: atom_id res chain seq x y z
N MET A 1 -17.10 20.91 71.07
CA MET A 1 -15.90 21.37 70.35
C MET A 1 -16.09 21.13 68.87
N ASN A 2 -16.48 22.15 68.08
CA ASN A 2 -16.46 22.06 66.61
C ASN A 2 -15.29 22.87 66.09
N LYS A 3 -14.25 22.21 65.56
CA LYS A 3 -13.13 22.88 64.88
C LYS A 3 -13.57 23.20 63.45
N ASN A 4 -13.33 24.44 63.02
CA ASN A 4 -13.49 24.86 61.63
C ASN A 4 -12.68 23.96 60.69
N ILE A 5 -13.37 23.31 59.75
CA ILE A 5 -12.73 22.72 58.58
C ILE A 5 -12.39 23.89 57.64
N LYS A 6 -11.12 24.31 57.62
CA LYS A 6 -10.63 25.18 56.54
C LYS A 6 -10.82 24.45 55.21
N SER A 7 -11.43 25.12 54.23
CA SER A 7 -11.50 24.60 52.87
C SER A 7 -10.08 24.44 52.32
N LEU A 8 -9.64 23.20 52.12
CA LEU A 8 -8.34 22.88 51.51
C LEU A 8 -8.22 23.57 50.16
N ASN A 9 -7.05 24.14 49.92
CA ASN A 9 -6.70 24.83 48.68
C ASN A 9 -6.68 23.82 47.51
N LEU A 10 -6.90 24.27 46.27
CA LEU A 10 -6.93 23.40 45.09
C LEU A 10 -5.63 22.62 44.90
N ARG A 11 -4.48 23.19 45.27
CA ARG A 11 -3.18 22.50 45.29
C ARG A 11 -3.06 21.46 46.39
N GLU A 12 -3.73 21.63 47.53
CA GLU A 12 -3.73 20.65 48.63
C GLU A 12 -4.64 19.44 48.35
N LYS A 13 -5.49 19.54 47.33
CA LYS A 13 -6.36 18.46 46.84
C LYS A 13 -5.71 17.58 45.77
N ASP A 14 -4.53 17.96 45.26
CA ASP A 14 -3.77 17.16 44.28
C ASP A 14 -3.45 15.76 44.85
N PRO A 15 -4.03 14.68 44.28
CA PRO A 15 -3.82 13.31 44.78
C PRO A 15 -2.36 12.88 44.79
N PHE A 16 -1.54 13.49 43.93
CA PHE A 16 -0.14 13.17 43.72
C PHE A 16 0.81 14.14 44.43
N LEU A 17 0.31 15.13 45.19
CA LEU A 17 1.15 16.14 45.86
C LEU A 17 2.23 15.51 46.77
N LYS A 18 1.92 14.38 47.42
CA LYS A 18 2.90 13.64 48.25
C LYS A 18 4.05 13.07 47.42
N ARG A 19 3.79 12.66 46.17
CA ARG A 19 4.80 12.17 45.21
C ARG A 19 5.67 13.31 44.71
N GLU A 20 5.08 14.44 44.34
CA GLU A 20 5.83 15.62 43.89
C GLU A 20 6.74 16.16 45.02
N LYS A 21 6.23 16.21 46.28
CA LYS A 21 6.98 16.57 47.50
C LYS A 21 8.19 15.70 47.81
N GLN A 22 8.25 14.47 47.30
CA GLN A 22 9.40 13.58 47.46
C GLN A 22 10.44 13.71 46.35
N ARG A 23 10.09 14.35 45.22
CA ARG A 23 10.94 14.42 44.02
C ARG A 23 11.52 15.81 43.77
N TYR A 24 10.89 16.87 44.29
CA TYR A 24 11.27 18.25 44.01
C TYR A 24 11.25 19.10 45.29
N GLU A 25 12.27 19.92 45.46
CA GLU A 25 12.44 20.89 46.56
C GLU A 25 11.33 21.95 46.55
N HIS A 26 10.89 22.36 45.34
CA HIS A 26 9.70 23.19 45.11
C HIS A 26 8.61 22.38 44.39
N PRO A 27 7.71 21.70 45.13
CA PRO A 27 6.76 20.73 44.57
C PRO A 27 5.54 21.44 43.97
N LEU A 28 5.64 21.73 42.68
CA LEU A 28 4.52 22.18 41.84
C LEU A 28 3.39 21.13 41.77
N PRO A 29 2.14 21.54 41.49
CA PRO A 29 1.03 20.62 41.21
C PRO A 29 1.39 19.61 40.13
N SER A 30 0.96 18.36 40.32
CA SER A 30 1.20 17.25 39.40
C SER A 30 0.63 17.52 38.01
N ARG A 31 1.24 16.90 36.98
CA ARG A 31 0.78 17.07 35.58
C ARG A 31 -0.66 16.57 35.44
N GLU A 32 -0.94 15.46 36.09
CA GLU A 32 -2.24 14.79 36.15
C GLU A 32 -3.33 15.70 36.75
N TRP A 33 -3.04 16.34 37.89
CA TRP A 33 -3.99 17.24 38.54
C TRP A 33 -4.25 18.54 37.76
N ILE A 34 -3.23 19.07 37.08
CA ILE A 34 -3.38 20.22 36.17
C ILE A 34 -4.32 19.87 35.01
N ILE A 35 -4.20 18.68 34.44
CA ILE A 35 -5.06 18.20 33.34
C ILE A 35 -6.50 18.04 33.85
N GLU A 36 -6.71 17.34 34.97
CA GLU A 36 -8.04 17.10 35.55
C GLU A 36 -8.80 18.41 35.82
N LEU A 37 -8.12 19.43 36.37
CA LEU A 37 -8.72 20.75 36.60
C LEU A 37 -9.11 21.47 35.30
N LEU A 38 -8.29 21.35 34.24
CA LEU A 38 -8.60 21.94 32.93
C LEU A 38 -9.77 21.21 32.25
N GLU A 39 -9.90 19.90 32.45
CA GLU A 39 -11.03 19.10 31.96
C GLU A 39 -12.33 19.44 32.67
N GLN A 40 -12.31 19.48 34.01
CA GLN A 40 -13.46 19.85 34.85
C GLN A 40 -13.96 21.26 34.49
N LYS A 41 -13.06 22.23 34.31
CA LYS A 41 -13.41 23.59 33.87
C LYS A 41 -13.96 23.64 32.44
N GLY A 42 -13.41 22.83 31.55
CA GLY A 42 -13.87 22.71 30.16
C GLY A 42 -13.68 23.93 29.27
N VAL A 43 -13.01 24.98 29.72
CA VAL A 43 -12.70 26.20 28.96
C VAL A 43 -11.23 26.58 29.13
N PRO A 44 -10.57 27.15 28.09
CA PRO A 44 -9.18 27.57 28.21
C PRO A 44 -8.96 28.60 29.31
N SER A 45 -8.04 28.31 30.23
CA SER A 45 -7.71 29.18 31.37
C SER A 45 -6.36 29.87 31.12
N LYS A 46 -6.27 31.19 31.30
CA LYS A 46 -4.98 31.90 31.24
C LYS A 46 -4.01 31.38 32.30
N ILE A 47 -2.71 31.39 31.99
CA ILE A 47 -1.66 30.90 32.90
C ILE A 47 -1.72 31.63 34.25
N GLU A 48 -1.94 32.95 34.28
CA GLU A 48 -2.02 33.72 35.54
C GLU A 48 -3.29 33.43 36.35
N VAL A 49 -4.35 32.91 35.72
CA VAL A 49 -5.58 32.49 36.41
C VAL A 49 -5.38 31.10 37.00
N LEU A 50 -4.84 30.17 36.21
CA LEU A 50 -4.53 28.80 36.64
C LEU A 50 -3.50 28.78 37.79
N ALA A 51 -2.47 29.63 37.71
CA ALA A 51 -1.46 29.81 38.76
C ALA A 51 -2.05 30.33 40.08
N ARG A 52 -3.00 31.29 40.02
CA ARG A 52 -3.71 31.79 41.21
C ARG A 52 -4.59 30.74 41.86
N GLU A 53 -5.37 30.02 41.07
CA GLU A 53 -6.24 28.93 41.55
C GLU A 53 -5.43 27.80 42.19
N LEU A 54 -4.30 27.42 41.58
CA LEU A 54 -3.36 26.45 42.13
C LEU A 54 -2.45 27.02 43.21
N SER A 55 -2.59 28.30 43.57
CA SER A 55 -1.75 28.96 44.59
C SER A 55 -0.26 28.66 44.41
N ILE A 56 0.21 28.95 43.19
CA ILE A 56 1.62 29.01 42.83
C ILE A 56 2.17 30.33 43.39
N ALA A 57 3.25 30.27 44.17
CA ALA A 57 3.92 31.46 44.66
C ALA A 57 4.66 32.21 43.54
N GLU A 58 5.02 33.47 43.78
CA GLU A 58 5.73 34.30 42.79
C GLU A 58 7.07 33.68 42.39
N GLU A 59 7.82 33.15 43.36
CA GLU A 59 9.07 32.39 43.18
C GLU A 59 8.88 31.07 42.41
N GLU A 60 7.67 30.49 42.42
CA GLU A 60 7.34 29.23 41.73
C GLU A 60 6.81 29.44 40.31
N TYR A 61 6.44 30.67 39.95
CA TYR A 61 5.70 30.97 38.73
C TYR A 61 6.47 30.60 37.46
N GLU A 62 7.77 30.88 37.40
CA GLU A 62 8.60 30.53 36.25
C GLU A 62 8.71 29.01 36.06
N PHE A 63 8.86 28.26 37.16
CA PHE A 63 8.90 26.80 37.12
C PHE A 63 7.55 26.20 36.69
N PHE A 64 6.44 26.82 37.11
CA PHE A 64 5.09 26.44 36.69
C PHE A 64 4.87 26.69 35.18
N GLU A 65 5.32 27.84 34.67
CA GLU A 65 5.26 28.15 33.24
C GLU A 65 6.13 27.18 32.41
N ARG A 66 7.34 26.87 32.88
CA ARG A 66 8.22 25.85 32.27
C ARG A 66 7.56 24.45 32.30
N ARG A 67 6.88 24.06 33.39
CA ARG A 67 6.11 22.81 33.48
C ARG A 67 4.97 22.77 32.47
N LEU A 68 4.21 23.85 32.31
CA LEU A 68 3.14 23.95 31.30
C LEU A 68 3.68 23.91 29.85
N LYS A 69 4.80 24.57 29.56
CA LYS A 69 5.48 24.49 28.25
C LYS A 69 5.97 23.07 27.94
N ALA A 70 6.52 22.37 28.95
CA ALA A 70 6.90 20.95 28.81
C ALA A 70 5.66 20.06 28.57
N MET A 71 4.59 20.23 29.34
CA MET A 71 3.32 19.52 29.11
C MET A 71 2.73 19.80 27.73
N ALA A 72 2.89 21.02 27.19
CA ALA A 72 2.43 21.36 25.84
C ALA A 72 3.26 20.65 24.75
N ARG A 73 4.59 20.65 24.87
CA ARG A 73 5.49 19.90 23.98
C ARG A 73 5.22 18.39 24.04
N ASP A 74 4.97 17.88 25.24
CA ASP A 74 4.65 16.47 25.49
C ASP A 74 3.20 16.11 25.08
N GLY A 75 2.41 17.08 24.57
CA GLY A 75 1.07 16.90 24.00
C GLY A 75 -0.09 16.78 25.01
N GLN A 76 0.16 17.07 26.29
CA GLN A 76 -0.80 16.87 27.39
C GLN A 76 -1.77 18.06 27.57
N VAL A 77 -1.33 19.26 27.20
CA VAL A 77 -2.13 20.49 27.18
C VAL A 77 -1.82 21.28 25.91
N LEU A 78 -2.65 22.27 25.57
CA LEU A 78 -2.35 23.25 24.53
C LEU A 78 -2.31 24.65 25.11
N ILE A 79 -1.36 25.46 24.68
CA ILE A 79 -1.31 26.89 24.97
C ILE A 79 -1.68 27.63 23.68
N ASN A 80 -2.83 28.30 23.67
CA ASN A 80 -3.29 29.00 22.48
C ASN A 80 -2.57 30.35 22.29
N ARG A 81 -2.75 30.98 21.11
CA ARG A 81 -2.15 32.29 20.75
C ARG A 81 -2.50 33.47 21.69
N ARG A 82 -3.38 33.26 22.69
CA ARG A 82 -3.74 34.25 23.72
C ARG A 82 -3.17 33.90 25.11
N GLY A 83 -2.25 32.94 25.20
CA GLY A 83 -1.63 32.51 26.45
C GLY A 83 -2.57 31.72 27.38
N ALA A 84 -3.65 31.12 26.85
CA ALA A 84 -4.56 30.30 27.64
C ALA A 84 -4.37 28.80 27.38
N VAL A 85 -4.35 28.05 28.47
CA VAL A 85 -4.10 26.61 28.56
C VAL A 85 -5.43 25.84 28.52
N CYS A 86 -5.50 24.73 27.79
CA CYS A 86 -6.58 23.74 27.89
C CYS A 86 -6.03 22.31 27.83
N ALA A 87 -6.77 21.36 28.41
CA ALA A 87 -6.47 19.93 28.28
C ALA A 87 -6.57 19.50 26.82
N ALA A 88 -5.66 18.62 26.37
CA ALA A 88 -5.63 18.15 24.99
C ALA A 88 -6.87 17.30 24.63
N ASP A 89 -7.35 16.48 25.57
CA ASP A 89 -8.42 15.50 25.36
C ASP A 89 -9.80 16.11 25.07
N LYS A 90 -10.01 17.42 25.31
CA LYS A 90 -11.24 18.12 24.87
C LYS A 90 -11.23 18.59 23.41
N LEU A 91 -10.19 18.30 22.65
CA LEU A 91 -10.03 18.77 21.27
C LEU A 91 -9.89 17.65 20.24
N ASP A 92 -10.06 16.37 20.63
CA ASP A 92 -9.96 15.19 19.76
C ASP A 92 -8.73 15.22 18.82
N LEU A 93 -7.59 15.63 19.36
CA LEU A 93 -6.39 15.86 18.56
C LEU A 93 -5.70 14.57 18.19
N VAL A 94 -5.62 14.33 16.88
CA VAL A 94 -4.96 13.16 16.32
C VAL A 94 -3.62 13.58 15.72
N LYS A 95 -2.53 12.94 16.16
CA LYS A 95 -1.24 13.05 15.46
C LYS A 95 -1.34 12.21 14.18
N CYS A 96 -1.14 12.85 13.04
CA CYS A 96 -1.28 12.25 11.72
C CYS A 96 -0.03 12.49 10.86
N ARG A 97 0.25 11.58 9.93
CA ARG A 97 1.18 11.79 8.81
C ARG A 97 0.45 12.42 7.63
N VAL A 98 1.07 13.39 6.96
CA VAL A 98 0.50 14.06 5.78
C VAL A 98 0.78 13.28 4.50
N GLU A 99 -0.26 12.76 3.87
CA GLU A 99 -0.21 12.17 2.53
C GLU A 99 -0.71 13.18 1.50
N ALA A 100 0.19 13.95 0.90
CA ALA A 100 -0.16 14.95 -0.10
C ALA A 100 -0.48 14.29 -1.45
N HIS A 101 -1.39 14.90 -2.19
CA HIS A 101 -1.73 14.52 -3.56
C HIS A 101 -1.20 15.58 -4.53
N LYS A 102 -0.76 15.14 -5.71
CA LYS A 102 -0.24 16.01 -6.79
C LYS A 102 -1.18 17.17 -7.17
N ASP A 103 -2.49 16.95 -7.04
CA ASP A 103 -3.53 17.97 -7.32
C ASP A 103 -3.70 19.00 -6.19
N GLY A 104 -2.85 18.97 -5.15
CA GLY A 104 -2.77 20.00 -4.09
C GLY A 104 -3.69 19.81 -2.88
N PHE A 105 -4.55 18.80 -2.87
CA PHE A 105 -5.16 18.31 -1.62
C PHE A 105 -4.27 17.23 -0.98
N GLY A 106 -4.67 16.69 0.17
CA GLY A 106 -4.03 15.53 0.78
C GLY A 106 -4.92 14.84 1.79
N PHE A 107 -4.32 13.94 2.55
CA PHE A 107 -4.92 13.24 3.67
C PHE A 107 -4.02 13.36 4.91
N ALA A 108 -4.61 13.19 6.09
CA ALA A 108 -3.90 13.04 7.34
C ALA A 108 -4.20 11.66 7.93
N VAL A 109 -3.23 10.76 7.83
CA VAL A 109 -3.33 9.36 8.28
C VAL A 109 -2.92 9.28 9.75
N PRO A 110 -3.81 8.86 10.68
CA PRO A 110 -3.48 8.75 12.10
C PRO A 110 -2.26 7.85 12.37
N LEU A 111 -1.31 8.33 13.17
CA LEU A 111 -0.13 7.52 13.56
C LEU A 111 -0.50 6.32 14.44
N THR A 112 -1.55 6.48 15.24
CA THR A 112 -2.23 5.38 15.93
C THR A 112 -3.53 5.11 15.18
N PRO A 113 -3.76 3.89 14.66
CA PRO A 113 -4.99 3.57 13.93
C PRO A 113 -6.25 3.91 14.74
N THR A 114 -7.14 4.69 14.15
CA THR A 114 -8.46 5.01 14.71
C THR A 114 -9.53 4.26 13.92
N LYS A 115 -10.62 3.83 14.57
CA LYS A 115 -11.74 3.16 13.90
C LYS A 115 -12.43 4.03 12.83
N ASP A 116 -12.21 5.33 12.91
CA ASP A 116 -12.87 6.34 12.07
C ASP A 116 -12.06 6.69 10.80
N GLY A 117 -10.92 6.03 10.56
CA GLY A 117 -10.11 6.22 9.34
C GLY A 117 -9.38 7.57 9.24
N ASP A 118 -9.07 7.99 8.02
CA ASP A 118 -8.23 9.16 7.74
C ASP A 118 -9.02 10.47 7.62
N PHE A 119 -8.31 11.60 7.75
CA PHE A 119 -8.87 12.92 7.51
C PHE A 119 -8.51 13.43 6.10
N VAL A 120 -9.47 14.02 5.39
CA VAL A 120 -9.21 14.77 4.16
C VAL A 120 -8.66 16.16 4.51
N LEU A 121 -7.56 16.55 3.89
CA LEU A 121 -6.96 17.88 3.96
C LEU A 121 -7.15 18.59 2.61
N TYR A 122 -8.04 19.58 2.55
CA TYR A 122 -8.20 20.41 1.35
C TYR A 122 -7.02 21.37 1.17
N GLU A 123 -6.84 21.87 -0.06
CA GLU A 123 -5.70 22.71 -0.49
C GLU A 123 -5.28 23.79 0.52
N ARG A 124 -6.22 24.48 1.17
CA ARG A 124 -5.94 25.49 2.19
C ARG A 124 -5.17 24.95 3.42
N GLN A 125 -5.44 23.71 3.83
CA GLN A 125 -4.75 23.01 4.91
C GLN A 125 -3.36 22.52 4.47
N MET A 126 -3.18 22.24 3.17
CA MET A 126 -1.90 21.81 2.58
C MET A 126 -0.88 22.95 2.45
N ARG A 127 -1.29 24.21 2.61
CA ARG A 127 -0.38 25.37 2.51
C ARG A 127 0.55 25.47 3.73
N GLY A 128 1.83 25.23 3.51
CA GLY A 128 2.90 25.33 4.53
C GLY A 128 3.28 24.00 5.19
N ILE A 129 2.66 22.89 4.76
CA ILE A 129 3.04 21.52 5.10
C ILE A 129 3.55 20.79 3.86
N MET A 130 4.42 19.81 4.05
CA MET A 130 4.98 18.99 2.98
C MET A 130 4.52 17.54 3.11
N HIS A 131 4.70 16.77 2.04
CA HIS A 131 4.41 15.34 2.09
C HIS A 131 5.30 14.63 3.13
N GLY A 132 4.66 13.84 3.98
CA GLY A 132 5.29 13.06 5.03
C GLY A 132 5.28 13.74 6.40
N ASP A 133 5.07 15.06 6.47
CA ASP A 133 5.09 15.81 7.73
C ASP A 133 4.17 15.17 8.78
N ILE A 134 4.62 15.15 10.04
CA ILE A 134 3.76 14.75 11.16
C ILE A 134 3.11 16.01 11.69
N VAL A 135 1.78 16.03 11.69
CA VAL A 135 0.96 17.18 12.06
C VAL A 135 -0.04 16.79 13.14
N THR A 136 -0.48 17.78 13.92
CA THR A 136 -1.60 17.60 14.84
C THR A 136 -2.88 18.09 14.17
N VAL A 137 -3.85 17.18 13.99
CA VAL A 137 -5.10 17.43 13.29
C VAL A 137 -6.26 17.44 14.26
N ARG A 138 -7.17 18.40 14.09
CA ARG A 138 -8.48 18.40 14.74
C ARG A 138 -9.56 18.00 13.73
N PRO A 139 -10.50 17.10 14.09
CA PRO A 139 -11.72 16.87 13.31
C PRO A 139 -12.46 18.18 13.02
N ALA A 140 -12.79 18.41 11.76
CA ALA A 140 -13.54 19.58 11.29
C ALA A 140 -14.99 19.26 10.89
N GLY A 141 -15.36 17.97 10.88
CA GLY A 141 -16.68 17.47 10.51
C GLY A 141 -16.59 16.37 9.47
N ILE A 142 -17.69 16.19 8.72
CA ILE A 142 -17.79 15.23 7.61
C ILE A 142 -18.21 16.00 6.35
N ASP A 143 -17.53 15.74 5.23
CA ASP A 143 -17.82 16.36 3.95
C ASP A 143 -19.11 15.82 3.29
N ARG A 144 -19.50 16.41 2.16
CA ARG A 144 -20.69 15.98 1.40
C ARG A 144 -20.63 14.56 0.83
N ARG A 145 -19.47 13.88 0.92
CA ARG A 145 -19.22 12.51 0.46
C ARG A 145 -19.08 11.51 1.62
N GLY A 146 -19.32 11.94 2.86
CA GLY A 146 -19.20 11.08 4.05
C GLY A 146 -17.77 10.94 4.58
N ARG A 147 -16.80 11.71 4.08
CA ARG A 147 -15.39 11.64 4.51
C ARG A 147 -15.10 12.63 5.63
N ARG A 148 -14.31 12.25 6.63
CA ARG A 148 -13.91 13.16 7.72
C ARG A 148 -13.00 14.26 7.19
N GLU A 149 -13.24 15.50 7.58
CA GLU A 149 -12.39 16.64 7.25
C GLU A 149 -11.45 16.94 8.43
N GLY A 150 -10.18 17.25 8.14
CA GLY A 150 -9.18 17.64 9.13
C GLY A 150 -8.79 19.11 9.04
N THR A 151 -8.63 19.77 10.18
CA THR A 151 -7.90 21.06 10.27
C THR A 151 -6.54 20.81 10.89
N VAL A 152 -5.48 21.18 10.19
CA VAL A 152 -4.11 21.15 10.72
C VAL A 152 -3.94 22.30 11.71
N LEU A 153 -3.46 21.98 12.91
CA LEU A 153 -3.19 22.98 13.95
C LEU A 153 -1.72 23.35 14.05
N ASP A 154 -0.85 22.35 14.02
CA ASP A 154 0.59 22.50 14.20
C ASP A 154 1.37 21.35 13.53
N ILE A 155 2.65 21.58 13.24
CA ILE A 155 3.58 20.60 12.67
C ILE A 155 4.45 20.08 13.82
N VAL A 156 4.34 18.79 14.11
CA VAL A 156 5.10 18.09 15.15
C VAL A 156 6.50 17.73 14.64
N GLU A 157 6.59 17.30 13.38
CA GLU A 157 7.84 16.85 12.76
C GLU A 157 7.81 17.16 11.25
N ARG A 158 8.93 17.65 10.71
CA ARG A 158 9.10 17.84 9.27
C ARG A 158 9.71 16.57 8.67
N ALA A 159 9.11 16.05 7.60
CA ALA A 159 9.64 14.85 6.93
C ALA A 159 10.72 15.17 5.89
N GLN A 160 10.66 16.37 5.29
CA GLN A 160 11.49 16.76 4.15
C GLN A 160 12.65 17.65 4.58
N SER A 161 13.80 17.07 4.94
CA SER A 161 15.04 17.85 5.14
C SER A 161 15.85 18.01 3.85
N LYS A 162 15.78 17.02 2.95
CA LYS A 162 16.44 16.99 1.65
C LYS A 162 15.46 16.58 0.56
N VAL A 163 15.51 17.26 -0.59
CA VAL A 163 14.64 16.99 -1.74
C VAL A 163 15.50 16.73 -2.96
N VAL A 164 15.22 15.63 -3.66
CA VAL A 164 15.77 15.36 -5.01
C VAL A 164 14.84 15.96 -6.06
N GLY A 165 15.43 16.64 -7.04
CA GLY A 165 14.69 17.31 -8.10
C GLY A 165 15.61 17.75 -9.23
N ARG A 166 15.02 18.38 -10.25
CA ARG A 166 15.78 18.94 -11.37
C ARG A 166 16.01 20.44 -11.19
N PHE A 167 17.20 20.87 -11.57
CA PHE A 167 17.57 22.28 -11.62
C PHE A 167 16.97 22.97 -12.84
N TYR A 168 16.33 24.13 -12.64
CA TYR A 168 15.92 25.02 -13.73
C TYR A 168 16.16 26.49 -13.37
N MET A 169 16.20 27.34 -14.41
CA MET A 169 16.34 28.78 -14.29
C MET A 169 15.13 29.47 -14.95
N ASP A 170 14.08 29.80 -14.19
CA ASP A 170 12.93 30.55 -14.71
C ASP A 170 13.15 32.05 -14.52
N ARG A 171 13.29 32.79 -15.63
CA ARG A 171 13.41 34.27 -15.67
C ARG A 171 14.49 34.86 -14.75
N GLY A 172 15.55 34.10 -14.45
CA GLY A 172 16.64 34.51 -13.57
C GLY A 172 16.48 34.08 -12.11
N VAL A 173 15.43 33.31 -11.77
CA VAL A 173 15.28 32.64 -10.48
C VAL A 173 15.66 31.17 -10.64
N ALA A 174 16.65 30.72 -9.86
CA ALA A 174 17.01 29.31 -9.77
C ALA A 174 15.95 28.55 -8.96
N ILE A 175 15.47 27.43 -9.50
CA ILE A 175 14.47 26.58 -8.86
C ILE A 175 14.83 25.11 -8.94
N LEU A 176 14.35 24.34 -7.97
CA LEU A 176 14.34 22.89 -7.94
C LEU A 176 12.89 22.42 -8.13
N GLU A 177 12.64 21.65 -9.19
CA GLU A 177 11.39 20.91 -9.38
C GLU A 177 11.52 19.49 -8.84
N ALA A 178 10.74 19.14 -7.82
CA ALA A 178 10.86 17.86 -7.14
C ALA A 178 10.51 16.66 -8.05
N GLU A 179 11.20 15.54 -7.86
CA GLU A 179 10.82 14.27 -8.50
C GLU A 179 9.62 13.61 -7.81
N ASP A 180 9.37 13.91 -6.53
CA ASP A 180 8.07 13.63 -5.92
C ASP A 180 7.05 14.70 -6.31
N LYS A 181 6.17 14.38 -7.26
CA LYS A 181 5.11 15.28 -7.73
C LYS A 181 4.01 15.56 -6.68
N ARG A 182 4.07 14.94 -5.49
CA ARG A 182 3.28 15.34 -4.31
C ARG A 182 3.82 16.65 -3.69
N LEU A 183 5.08 16.99 -3.93
CA LEU A 183 5.67 18.31 -3.65
C LEU A 183 5.42 19.22 -4.86
N ASN A 184 4.19 19.72 -4.98
CA ASN A 184 3.69 20.42 -6.16
C ASN A 184 4.10 21.91 -6.29
N GLN A 185 4.95 22.41 -5.39
CA GLN A 185 5.50 23.76 -5.43
C GLN A 185 7.00 23.69 -5.74
N SER A 186 7.45 24.46 -6.73
CA SER A 186 8.88 24.64 -7.01
C SER A 186 9.59 25.23 -5.79
N ILE A 187 10.75 24.67 -5.45
CA ILE A 187 11.58 25.12 -4.34
C ILE A 187 12.58 26.14 -4.89
N VAL A 188 12.67 27.33 -4.29
CA VAL A 188 13.63 28.35 -4.71
C VAL A 188 15.02 27.94 -4.23
N LEU A 189 16.02 28.09 -5.10
CA LEU A 189 17.40 27.76 -4.76
C LEU A 189 18.18 28.99 -4.29
N GLU A 190 18.94 28.80 -3.22
CA GLU A 190 19.84 29.78 -2.64
C GLU A 190 20.99 30.12 -3.64
N PRO A 191 21.20 31.40 -4.01
CA PRO A 191 22.11 31.79 -5.10
C PRO A 191 23.58 31.39 -4.95
N ASP A 192 24.16 31.42 -3.75
CA ASP A 192 25.58 31.11 -3.51
C ASP A 192 25.85 29.62 -3.78
N SER A 193 24.93 28.74 -3.38
CA SER A 193 24.99 27.30 -3.68
C SER A 193 24.87 27.03 -5.19
N VAL A 194 24.04 27.77 -5.91
CA VAL A 194 23.95 27.70 -7.38
C VAL A 194 25.24 28.18 -8.04
N ALA A 195 25.85 29.25 -7.53
CA ALA A 195 27.12 29.78 -8.02
C ALA A 195 28.32 28.85 -7.71
N HIS A 196 28.25 28.08 -6.63
CA HIS A 196 29.25 27.08 -6.24
C HIS A 196 29.16 25.83 -7.12
N PHE A 197 28.00 25.18 -7.18
CA PHE A 197 27.81 23.90 -7.89
C PHE A 197 27.64 24.05 -9.40
N LYS A 198 27.10 25.19 -9.88
CA LYS A 198 26.89 25.51 -11.30
C LYS A 198 26.17 24.39 -12.11
N PRO A 199 25.04 23.83 -11.62
CA PRO A 199 24.30 22.81 -12.36
C PRO A 199 23.78 23.34 -13.70
N GLU A 200 23.70 22.46 -14.69
CA GLU A 200 23.04 22.74 -15.96
C GLU A 200 21.52 22.50 -15.88
N SER A 201 20.77 23.19 -16.75
CA SER A 201 19.30 23.12 -16.75
C SER A 201 18.82 21.71 -17.11
N GLY A 202 18.05 21.09 -16.22
CA GLY A 202 17.56 19.72 -16.32
C GLY A 202 18.37 18.68 -15.54
N GLN A 203 19.55 19.04 -15.00
CA GLN A 203 20.35 18.15 -14.17
C GLN A 203 19.67 17.82 -12.85
N VAL A 204 19.92 16.61 -12.36
CA VAL A 204 19.38 16.11 -11.10
C VAL A 204 20.25 16.58 -9.96
N ILE A 205 19.63 17.25 -8.99
CA ILE A 205 20.29 17.85 -7.83
C ILE A 205 19.60 17.42 -6.53
N VAL A 206 20.32 17.54 -5.43
CA VAL A 206 19.77 17.43 -4.07
C VAL A 206 19.86 18.79 -3.39
N GLY A 207 18.70 19.31 -2.99
CA GLY A 207 18.58 20.51 -2.17
C GLY A 207 18.37 20.15 -0.69
N GLU A 208 19.07 20.81 0.22
CA GLU A 208 18.76 20.81 1.66
C GLU A 208 17.84 22.00 1.97
N ILE A 209 16.65 21.75 2.54
CA ILE A 209 15.66 22.78 2.84
C ILE A 209 16.15 23.64 4.02
N GLU A 210 16.37 24.92 3.76
CA GLU A 210 16.72 25.91 4.78
C GLU A 210 15.48 26.60 5.34
N THR A 211 14.50 26.89 4.48
CA THR A 211 13.22 27.48 4.86
C THR A 211 12.08 26.65 4.27
N TYR A 212 11.25 26.09 5.15
CA TYR A 212 10.03 25.37 4.78
C TYR A 212 8.98 26.33 4.20
N PRO A 213 8.03 25.84 3.37
CA PRO A 213 7.03 26.71 2.78
C PRO A 213 6.15 27.33 3.85
N GLU A 214 5.75 28.59 3.64
CA GLU A 214 4.73 29.27 4.44
C GLU A 214 3.50 29.54 3.57
N GLN A 215 2.41 30.00 4.19
CA GLN A 215 1.10 30.12 3.55
C GLN A 215 1.07 30.94 2.23
N ASN A 216 2.03 31.87 2.05
CA ASN A 216 2.25 32.67 0.84
C ASN A 216 3.75 32.74 0.41
N ARG A 217 4.62 31.84 0.88
CA ARG A 217 6.05 31.83 0.53
C ARG A 217 6.49 30.42 0.11
N PRO A 218 7.24 30.27 -1.01
CA PRO A 218 7.78 28.97 -1.39
C PRO A 218 8.83 28.51 -0.38
N ALA A 219 9.16 27.22 -0.43
CA ALA A 219 10.34 26.71 0.26
C ALA A 219 11.62 27.28 -0.37
N VAL A 220 12.67 27.41 0.44
CA VAL A 220 14.03 27.75 0.01
C VAL A 220 14.96 26.62 0.41
N ALA A 221 15.80 26.19 -0.53
CA ALA A 221 16.83 25.18 -0.31
C ALA A 221 18.18 25.62 -0.89
N LYS A 222 19.27 25.17 -0.29
CA LYS A 222 20.61 25.26 -0.87
C LYS A 222 20.93 23.94 -1.58
N ILE A 223 21.67 24.01 -2.69
CA ILE A 223 22.22 22.79 -3.33
C ILE A 223 23.28 22.19 -2.40
N ILE A 224 23.25 20.87 -2.22
CA ILE A 224 24.28 20.12 -1.48
C ILE A 224 24.98 19.05 -2.34
N GLU A 225 24.38 18.65 -3.45
CA GLU A 225 24.87 17.58 -4.33
C GLU A 225 24.28 17.80 -5.74
N VAL A 226 25.11 17.63 -6.78
CA VAL A 226 24.68 17.48 -8.18
C VAL A 226 24.93 16.01 -8.53
N LEU A 227 23.88 15.28 -8.90
CA LEU A 227 23.97 13.83 -9.14
C LEU A 227 24.43 13.51 -10.57
N GLY A 228 23.99 14.30 -11.55
CA GLY A 228 24.28 14.08 -12.97
C GLY A 228 23.08 14.42 -13.87
N ASP A 229 23.09 13.87 -15.08
CA ASP A 229 22.03 14.05 -16.05
C ASP A 229 20.90 13.06 -15.80
N TYR A 230 19.65 13.47 -16.04
CA TYR A 230 18.47 12.66 -15.74
C TYR A 230 18.40 11.32 -16.50
N ALA A 231 19.15 11.17 -17.59
CA ALA A 231 19.21 9.97 -18.41
C ALA A 231 20.43 9.06 -18.13
N ASP A 232 21.27 9.39 -17.13
CA ASP A 232 22.44 8.60 -16.75
C ASP A 232 22.05 7.25 -16.15
N SER A 233 22.85 6.20 -16.40
CA SER A 233 22.56 4.85 -15.90
C SER A 233 22.68 4.78 -14.37
N GLY A 234 21.61 4.34 -13.70
CA GLY A 234 21.52 4.27 -12.25
C GLY A 234 20.94 5.53 -11.60
N MET A 235 20.75 6.62 -12.37
CA MET A 235 20.10 7.84 -11.90
C MET A 235 18.67 7.57 -11.41
N GLU A 236 17.96 6.65 -12.07
CA GLU A 236 16.63 6.23 -11.70
C GLU A 236 16.57 5.64 -10.28
N ILE A 237 17.62 4.91 -9.88
CA ILE A 237 17.75 4.35 -8.53
C ILE A 237 18.12 5.45 -7.52
N GLU A 238 19.10 6.30 -7.84
CA GLU A 238 19.51 7.40 -6.94
C GLU A 238 18.36 8.41 -6.68
N ILE A 239 17.51 8.64 -7.69
CA ILE A 239 16.25 9.39 -7.55
C ILE A 239 15.27 8.63 -6.68
N ALA A 240 14.92 7.37 -7.00
CA ALA A 240 13.92 6.62 -6.24
C ALA A 240 14.27 6.49 -4.75
N VAL A 241 15.55 6.25 -4.45
CA VAL A 241 16.09 6.17 -3.08
C VAL A 241 15.85 7.47 -2.31
N ARG A 242 16.11 8.64 -2.91
CA ARG A 242 15.91 9.94 -2.26
C ARG A 242 14.43 10.34 -2.22
N LYS A 243 13.70 10.14 -3.32
CA LYS A 243 12.25 10.42 -3.49
C LYS A 243 11.38 9.67 -2.47
N HIS A 244 11.70 8.41 -2.19
CA HIS A 244 10.98 7.58 -1.22
C HIS A 244 11.64 7.56 0.17
N HIS A 245 12.68 8.37 0.39
CA HIS A 245 13.43 8.43 1.65
C HIS A 245 13.87 7.04 2.15
N LEU A 246 14.38 6.21 1.25
CA LEU A 246 14.89 4.90 1.60
C LEU A 246 16.20 5.03 2.39
N PRO A 247 16.27 4.52 3.63
CA PRO A 247 17.50 4.51 4.42
C PRO A 247 18.51 3.57 3.74
N HIS A 248 19.45 4.15 3.00
CA HIS A 248 20.41 3.42 2.17
C HIS A 248 21.82 3.40 2.79
N GLN A 249 22.22 4.47 3.49
CA GLN A 249 23.47 4.52 4.26
C GLN A 249 23.26 3.89 5.64
N PHE A 250 24.21 3.07 6.11
CA PHE A 250 24.19 2.55 7.47
C PHE A 250 24.79 3.58 8.42
N SER A 251 24.27 3.68 9.64
CA SER A 251 24.82 4.56 10.66
C SER A 251 26.27 4.19 10.98
N GLU A 252 27.06 5.16 11.46
CA GLU A 252 28.42 4.88 11.93
C GLU A 252 28.42 3.83 13.05
N ALA A 253 27.40 3.85 13.92
CA ALA A 253 27.25 2.92 15.02
C ALA A 253 26.98 1.50 14.50
N CYS A 254 26.05 1.33 13.56
CA CYS A 254 25.79 0.07 12.87
C CYS A 254 27.05 -0.46 12.18
N THR A 255 27.73 0.38 11.40
CA THR A 255 28.97 0.02 10.70
C THR A 255 30.09 -0.42 11.67
N LYS A 256 30.25 0.28 12.81
CA LYS A 256 31.24 -0.07 13.85
C LYS A 256 30.85 -1.34 14.62
N ALA A 257 29.55 -1.65 14.75
CA ALA A 257 29.07 -2.89 15.35
C ALA A 257 29.24 -4.07 14.40
N ALA A 258 28.83 -3.93 13.14
CA ALA A 258 28.94 -4.94 12.09
C ALA A 258 30.38 -5.39 11.88
N LYS A 259 31.36 -4.48 11.89
CA LYS A 259 32.80 -4.80 11.83
C LYS A 259 33.34 -5.67 12.98
N LYS A 260 32.60 -5.83 14.08
CA LYS A 260 32.96 -6.70 15.23
C LYS A 260 32.34 -8.09 15.15
N ILE A 261 31.38 -8.30 14.25
CA ILE A 261 30.74 -9.59 14.01
C ILE A 261 31.77 -10.53 13.34
N PRO A 262 31.94 -11.78 13.81
CA PRO A 262 32.91 -12.71 13.23
C PRO A 262 32.46 -13.24 11.86
N ASN A 263 33.41 -13.48 10.96
CA ASN A 263 33.16 -14.07 9.65
C ASN A 263 32.86 -15.59 9.68
N HIS A 264 33.10 -16.24 10.83
CA HIS A 264 32.85 -17.66 11.06
C HIS A 264 32.19 -17.89 12.43
N VAL A 265 31.41 -18.97 12.54
CA VAL A 265 30.81 -19.41 13.80
C VAL A 265 31.92 -19.75 14.81
N ARG A 266 31.81 -19.26 16.05
CA ARG A 266 32.81 -19.53 17.09
C ARG A 266 32.43 -20.79 17.86
N LYS A 267 33.41 -21.52 18.39
CA LYS A 267 33.18 -22.70 19.26
C LYS A 267 32.24 -22.41 20.44
N SER A 268 32.22 -21.18 20.94
CA SER A 268 31.29 -20.73 21.99
C SER A 268 29.83 -20.64 21.54
N ASP A 269 29.58 -20.35 20.26
CA ASP A 269 28.23 -20.18 19.71
C ASP A 269 27.49 -21.51 19.54
N LEU A 270 28.23 -22.63 19.51
CA LEU A 270 27.72 -24.00 19.40
C LEU A 270 27.02 -24.49 20.68
N LYS A 271 27.26 -23.85 21.83
CA LYS A 271 26.76 -24.30 23.13
C LYS A 271 25.23 -24.24 23.18
N GLY A 272 24.58 -25.37 23.46
CA GLY A 272 23.12 -25.46 23.60
C GLY A 272 22.37 -25.50 22.27
N ARG A 273 23.07 -25.72 21.14
CA ARG A 273 22.47 -25.87 19.82
C ARG A 273 22.41 -27.34 19.42
N VAL A 274 21.39 -27.71 18.65
CA VAL A 274 21.33 -29.02 17.97
C VAL A 274 22.35 -29.04 16.84
N ASP A 275 23.07 -30.15 16.68
CA ASP A 275 24.01 -30.33 15.59
C ASP A 275 23.30 -30.97 14.38
N LEU A 276 23.27 -30.24 13.27
CA LEU A 276 22.72 -30.65 11.98
C LEU A 276 23.77 -30.59 10.86
N ARG A 277 25.07 -30.55 11.17
CA ARG A 277 26.15 -30.40 10.18
C ARG A 277 26.33 -31.60 9.23
N ASP A 278 25.77 -32.74 9.59
CA ASP A 278 25.72 -33.97 8.80
C ASP A 278 24.31 -34.27 8.22
N LEU A 279 23.31 -33.43 8.53
CA LEU A 279 22.01 -33.49 7.85
C LEU A 279 22.18 -32.79 6.50
N PRO A 280 21.79 -33.38 5.35
CA PRO A 280 22.14 -32.87 4.03
C PRO A 280 21.26 -31.68 3.60
N LEU A 281 21.08 -30.68 4.46
CA LEU A 281 20.36 -29.43 4.15
C LEU A 281 20.97 -28.75 2.91
N VAL A 282 20.12 -28.28 2.00
CA VAL A 282 20.51 -27.53 0.79
C VAL A 282 19.75 -26.20 0.72
N THR A 283 20.33 -25.18 0.08
CA THR A 283 19.61 -23.95 -0.29
C THR A 283 19.24 -24.01 -1.77
N ILE A 284 18.10 -23.42 -2.16
CA ILE A 284 17.60 -23.42 -3.54
C ILE A 284 17.09 -22.00 -3.84
N ASP A 285 17.84 -21.25 -4.64
CA ASP A 285 17.68 -19.81 -4.78
C ASP A 285 17.73 -19.33 -6.24
N GLY A 286 17.50 -18.04 -6.48
CA GLY A 286 17.78 -17.41 -7.78
C GLY A 286 19.29 -17.35 -8.05
N GLU A 287 19.68 -17.41 -9.33
CA GLU A 287 21.08 -17.43 -9.79
C GLU A 287 21.92 -16.27 -9.20
N THR A 288 21.31 -15.09 -9.08
CA THR A 288 21.93 -13.85 -8.57
C THR A 288 21.90 -13.68 -7.05
N ALA A 289 21.15 -14.51 -6.30
CA ALA A 289 21.02 -14.41 -4.85
C ALA A 289 22.36 -14.65 -4.12
N ARG A 290 22.53 -14.04 -2.94
CA ARG A 290 23.75 -14.13 -2.09
C ARG A 290 23.43 -14.28 -0.60
N ASP A 291 22.23 -13.90 -0.21
CA ASP A 291 21.64 -13.86 1.11
C ASP A 291 20.67 -15.04 1.30
N PHE A 292 21.23 -16.24 1.47
CA PHE A 292 20.46 -17.47 1.60
C PHE A 292 19.85 -17.54 3.01
N ASP A 293 18.58 -17.12 3.14
CA ASP A 293 17.80 -17.10 4.38
C ASP A 293 17.45 -18.52 4.86
N ASP A 294 17.16 -19.44 3.94
CA ASP A 294 16.57 -20.75 4.25
C ASP A 294 17.31 -21.95 3.60
N ALA A 295 17.22 -23.09 4.28
CA ALA A 295 17.71 -24.37 3.79
C ALA A 295 16.72 -25.50 4.15
N VAL A 296 16.54 -26.44 3.23
CA VAL A 296 15.51 -27.48 3.32
C VAL A 296 16.05 -28.90 3.27
N PHE A 297 15.42 -29.79 4.03
CA PHE A 297 15.63 -31.23 3.98
C PHE A 297 14.31 -31.96 4.25
N ALA A 298 14.05 -33.04 3.52
CA ALA A 298 12.94 -33.93 3.82
C ALA A 298 13.33 -35.41 3.75
N GLU A 299 12.78 -36.20 4.67
CA GLU A 299 12.91 -37.65 4.71
C GLU A 299 11.55 -38.32 4.93
N LYS A 300 11.41 -39.58 4.51
CA LYS A 300 10.19 -40.36 4.73
C LYS A 300 10.31 -41.18 6.02
N ILE A 301 9.41 -40.92 6.96
CA ILE A 301 9.34 -41.60 8.27
C ILE A 301 8.08 -42.48 8.33
N GLY A 302 8.25 -43.75 7.93
CA GLY A 302 7.17 -44.72 7.82
C GLY A 302 6.16 -44.33 6.73
N ARG A 303 4.94 -43.94 7.14
CA ARG A 303 3.92 -43.38 6.23
C ARG A 303 3.95 -41.85 6.12
N ASN A 304 4.65 -41.18 7.04
CA ASN A 304 4.71 -39.73 7.11
C ASN A 304 6.01 -39.21 6.47
N TYR A 305 6.13 -37.90 6.38
CA TYR A 305 7.36 -37.20 6.05
C TYR A 305 7.84 -36.42 7.27
N ARG A 306 9.15 -36.21 7.36
CA ARG A 306 9.75 -35.18 8.19
C ARG A 306 10.26 -34.09 7.27
N LEU A 307 9.94 -32.84 7.57
CA LEU A 307 10.43 -31.66 6.86
C LEU A 307 11.21 -30.81 7.87
N VAL A 308 12.48 -30.55 7.55
CA VAL A 308 13.35 -29.66 8.32
C VAL A 308 13.58 -28.41 7.50
N VAL A 309 13.13 -27.27 8.03
CA VAL A 309 13.36 -25.93 7.48
C VAL A 309 14.30 -25.21 8.45
N ALA A 310 15.54 -24.99 8.03
CA ALA A 310 16.55 -24.28 8.80
C ALA A 310 16.67 -22.84 8.28
N ILE A 311 16.43 -21.85 9.13
CA ILE A 311 16.46 -20.42 8.78
C ILE A 311 17.66 -19.73 9.43
N ALA A 312 18.33 -18.82 8.73
CA ALA A 312 19.44 -18.01 9.21
C ALA A 312 19.17 -17.41 10.61
N ASP A 313 20.05 -17.66 11.58
CA ASP A 313 19.85 -17.18 12.96
C ASP A 313 20.31 -15.72 13.16
N VAL A 314 19.70 -14.80 12.41
CA VAL A 314 19.99 -13.35 12.46
C VAL A 314 19.83 -12.79 13.88
N SER A 315 18.85 -13.29 14.64
CA SER A 315 18.58 -12.87 16.03
C SER A 315 19.72 -13.21 17.02
N HIS A 316 20.70 -14.03 16.63
CA HIS A 316 21.94 -14.24 17.39
C HIS A 316 22.96 -13.11 17.19
N TYR A 317 23.01 -12.52 16.00
CA TYR A 317 23.97 -11.50 15.61
C TYR A 317 23.42 -10.06 15.78
N VAL A 318 22.11 -9.89 15.62
CA VAL A 318 21.40 -8.61 15.77
C VAL A 318 20.54 -8.66 17.03
N ARG A 319 21.00 -8.01 18.11
CA ARG A 319 20.36 -8.03 19.43
C ARG A 319 19.41 -6.84 19.60
N PRO A 320 18.31 -6.99 20.36
CA PRO A 320 17.39 -5.89 20.61
C PRO A 320 18.11 -4.63 21.09
N ASP A 321 17.74 -3.49 20.49
CA ASP A 321 18.22 -2.15 20.82
C ASP A 321 19.75 -1.95 20.62
N ASP A 322 20.43 -2.84 19.89
CA ASP A 322 21.78 -2.59 19.40
C ASP A 322 21.81 -1.69 18.14
N ALA A 323 23.00 -1.26 17.74
CA ALA A 323 23.14 -0.33 16.62
C ALA A 323 22.78 -0.95 15.25
N ILE A 324 22.89 -2.26 15.09
CA ILE A 324 22.46 -2.96 13.88
C ILE A 324 20.94 -3.13 13.90
N ASP A 325 20.35 -3.42 15.06
CA ASP A 325 18.91 -3.51 15.25
C ASP A 325 18.18 -2.19 14.98
N THR A 326 18.79 -1.08 15.40
CA THR A 326 18.27 0.27 15.15
C THR A 326 18.15 0.56 13.66
N ASP A 327 19.23 0.38 12.89
CA ASP A 327 19.25 0.51 11.43
C ASP A 327 18.32 -0.51 10.74
N ALA A 328 18.29 -1.77 11.21
CA ALA A 328 17.45 -2.83 10.66
C ALA A 328 15.95 -2.53 10.86
N GLN A 329 15.60 -1.93 12.00
CA GLN A 329 14.24 -1.48 12.28
C GLN A 329 13.87 -0.27 11.41
N GLU A 330 14.76 0.70 11.24
CA GLU A 330 14.55 1.86 10.37
C GLU A 330 14.30 1.44 8.90
N ARG A 331 15.11 0.50 8.40
CA ARG A 331 14.96 -0.10 7.06
C ARG A 331 13.71 -0.98 6.96
N SER A 332 13.49 -1.83 7.97
CA SER A 332 12.42 -2.84 8.09
C SER A 332 12.34 -3.93 7.01
N THR A 333 12.77 -3.65 5.78
CA THR A 333 12.89 -4.61 4.68
C THR A 333 14.08 -4.26 3.81
N SER A 334 14.63 -5.25 3.09
CA SER A 334 15.53 -4.97 1.96
C SER A 334 14.71 -4.50 0.76
N VAL A 335 15.30 -3.66 -0.10
CA VAL A 335 14.69 -3.15 -1.34
C VAL A 335 15.47 -3.68 -2.54
N TYR A 336 14.78 -4.24 -3.53
CA TYR A 336 15.37 -4.94 -4.68
C TYR A 336 15.08 -4.16 -5.95
N PHE A 337 16.04 -3.32 -6.35
CA PHE A 337 16.01 -2.69 -7.68
C PHE A 337 16.67 -3.61 -8.72
N PRO A 338 16.34 -3.45 -10.01
CA PRO A 338 17.18 -3.97 -11.09
C PRO A 338 18.64 -3.56 -10.86
N ARG A 339 19.56 -4.54 -10.90
CA ARG A 339 21.01 -4.40 -10.70
C ARG A 339 21.49 -3.97 -9.29
N ARG A 340 20.62 -3.58 -8.34
CA ARG A 340 21.06 -3.14 -7.00
C ARG A 340 20.08 -3.49 -5.89
N VAL A 341 20.61 -4.06 -4.81
CA VAL A 341 19.88 -4.28 -3.56
C VAL A 341 20.26 -3.20 -2.55
N ILE A 342 19.29 -2.71 -1.78
CA ILE A 342 19.52 -1.95 -0.55
C ILE A 342 19.18 -2.90 0.60
N PRO A 343 20.17 -3.51 1.26
CA PRO A 343 19.90 -4.56 2.23
C PRO A 343 19.43 -3.97 3.56
N MET A 344 18.60 -4.72 4.28
CA MET A 344 18.18 -4.39 5.64
C MET A 344 19.36 -4.43 6.62
N LEU A 345 20.32 -5.32 6.37
CA LEU A 345 21.51 -5.57 7.21
C LEU A 345 22.80 -5.33 6.42
N PRO A 346 23.92 -4.97 7.07
CA PRO A 346 25.22 -4.84 6.39
C PRO A 346 25.66 -6.15 5.71
N GLU A 347 26.36 -6.07 4.57
CA GLU A 347 26.61 -7.25 3.71
C GLU A 347 27.43 -8.36 4.40
N ASN A 348 28.29 -8.00 5.37
CA ASN A 348 29.05 -8.99 6.13
C ASN A 348 28.17 -9.84 7.07
N LEU A 349 26.96 -9.36 7.39
CA LEU A 349 25.90 -10.17 7.98
C LEU A 349 25.08 -10.85 6.88
N SER A 350 24.44 -10.08 6.00
CA SER A 350 23.42 -10.61 5.07
C SER A 350 23.98 -11.68 4.14
N ASN A 351 25.14 -11.44 3.51
CA ASN A 351 25.77 -12.33 2.55
C ASN A 351 26.85 -13.21 3.21
N GLY A 352 27.31 -12.80 4.40
CA GLY A 352 28.39 -13.44 5.16
C GLY A 352 27.90 -14.43 6.20
N ILE A 353 27.84 -14.00 7.47
CA ILE A 353 27.65 -14.90 8.62
C ILE A 353 26.20 -15.37 8.82
N CYS A 354 25.20 -14.63 8.32
CA CYS A 354 23.80 -15.04 8.38
C CYS A 354 23.43 -15.94 7.19
N SER A 355 23.84 -15.61 5.97
CA SER A 355 23.60 -16.42 4.76
C SER A 355 24.09 -17.86 4.94
N LEU A 356 23.21 -18.82 4.66
CA LEU A 356 23.39 -20.27 4.79
C LEU A 356 24.29 -20.87 3.68
N ASN A 357 25.43 -20.21 3.45
CA ASN A 357 26.44 -20.55 2.46
C ASN A 357 26.86 -22.03 2.49
N PRO A 358 27.20 -22.62 1.32
CA PRO A 358 27.61 -24.02 1.21
C PRO A 358 28.94 -24.31 1.92
N ASP A 359 29.08 -25.55 2.40
CA ASP A 359 30.28 -26.15 2.99
C ASP A 359 30.86 -25.45 4.24
N VAL A 360 30.17 -24.44 4.78
CA VAL A 360 30.58 -23.70 5.99
C VAL A 360 29.56 -23.84 7.12
N GLU A 361 30.05 -23.82 8.36
CA GLU A 361 29.18 -23.82 9.54
C GLU A 361 28.37 -22.52 9.63
N ARG A 362 27.06 -22.65 9.88
CA ARG A 362 26.12 -21.54 10.07
C ARG A 362 25.16 -21.81 11.22
N LEU A 363 24.78 -20.75 11.91
CA LEU A 363 23.78 -20.81 12.98
C LEU A 363 22.39 -20.64 12.37
N CYS A 364 21.47 -21.51 12.74
CA CYS A 364 20.10 -21.46 12.26
C CYS A 364 19.07 -21.61 13.40
N MET A 365 17.88 -21.09 13.17
CA MET A 365 16.65 -21.40 13.90
C MET A 365 15.85 -22.38 13.05
N VAL A 366 15.53 -23.55 13.60
CA VAL A 366 14.96 -24.66 12.82
C VAL A 366 13.49 -24.83 13.16
N CYS A 367 12.67 -25.01 12.13
CA CYS A 367 11.34 -25.61 12.22
C CYS A 367 11.43 -27.06 11.74
N ASP A 368 11.21 -28.03 12.64
CA ASP A 368 11.30 -29.47 12.37
C ASP A 368 9.91 -30.08 12.53
N MET A 369 9.32 -30.51 11.41
CA MET A 369 7.90 -30.85 11.26
C MET A 369 7.72 -32.31 10.87
N VAL A 370 6.73 -32.98 11.45
CA VAL A 370 6.21 -34.27 10.99
C VAL A 370 4.93 -34.02 10.22
N ILE A 371 4.92 -34.34 8.92
CA ILE A 371 3.79 -34.11 8.02
C ILE A 371 3.19 -35.46 7.62
N THR A 372 1.88 -35.60 7.77
CA THR A 372 1.14 -36.81 7.40
C THR A 372 1.13 -37.04 5.88
N TYR A 373 0.89 -38.28 5.44
CA TYR A 373 0.67 -38.60 4.03
C TYR A 373 -0.48 -37.81 3.36
N ALA A 374 -1.35 -37.18 4.16
CA ALA A 374 -2.45 -36.33 3.72
C ALA A 374 -2.14 -34.82 3.75
N GLY A 375 -0.87 -34.44 3.98
CA GLY A 375 -0.42 -33.04 3.97
C GLY A 375 -0.72 -32.23 5.24
N ASN A 376 -1.32 -32.83 6.27
CA ASN A 376 -1.52 -32.17 7.55
C ASN A 376 -0.23 -32.22 8.39
N ILE A 377 0.14 -31.11 9.03
CA ILE A 377 1.17 -31.07 10.07
C ILE A 377 0.64 -31.88 11.27
N LYS A 378 1.39 -32.89 11.71
CA LYS A 378 1.06 -33.74 12.86
C LYS A 378 1.65 -33.17 14.16
N GLU A 379 2.94 -32.88 14.10
CA GLU A 379 3.79 -32.42 15.20
C GLU A 379 4.86 -31.49 14.63
N TYR A 380 5.30 -30.50 15.40
CA TYR A 380 6.43 -29.65 15.05
C TYR A 380 7.18 -29.20 16.30
N ARG A 381 8.44 -28.79 16.12
CA ARG A 381 9.27 -28.20 17.17
C ARG A 381 10.17 -27.10 16.59
N PHE A 382 10.44 -26.10 17.41
CA PHE A 382 11.44 -25.06 17.12
C PHE A 382 12.68 -25.25 18.00
N TYR A 383 13.87 -25.08 17.44
CA TYR A 383 15.12 -25.10 18.19
C TYR A 383 16.27 -24.36 17.50
N PRO A 384 17.21 -23.76 18.25
CA PRO A 384 18.45 -23.26 17.69
C PRO A 384 19.39 -24.42 17.33
N ALA A 385 20.01 -24.34 16.16
CA ALA A 385 20.94 -25.35 15.66
C ALA A 385 22.21 -24.72 15.06
N VAL A 386 23.19 -25.57 14.78
CA VAL A 386 24.29 -25.34 13.85
C VAL A 386 24.11 -26.30 12.66
N MET A 387 24.31 -25.80 11.45
CA MET A 387 24.23 -26.59 10.22
C MET A 387 25.42 -26.31 9.31
N ARG A 388 25.55 -27.12 8.27
CA ARG A 388 26.41 -26.89 7.11
C ARG A 388 25.55 -27.18 5.87
N SER A 389 25.38 -26.21 4.98
CA SER A 389 24.67 -26.47 3.73
C SER A 389 25.54 -27.36 2.84
N HIS A 390 24.97 -28.45 2.31
CA HIS A 390 25.67 -29.44 1.50
C HIS A 390 25.62 -29.11 -0.01
N ALA A 391 24.80 -28.13 -0.40
CA ALA A 391 24.80 -27.54 -1.74
C ALA A 391 24.07 -26.20 -1.74
N ARG A 392 24.57 -25.27 -2.55
CA ARG A 392 23.79 -24.13 -3.05
C ARG A 392 23.31 -24.49 -4.45
N LEU A 393 22.00 -24.62 -4.62
CA LEU A 393 21.34 -24.96 -5.88
C LEU A 393 20.60 -23.74 -6.44
N THR A 394 20.17 -23.80 -7.71
CA THR A 394 19.23 -22.81 -8.26
C THR A 394 17.87 -23.41 -8.61
N TYR A 395 16.84 -22.57 -8.64
CA TYR A 395 15.50 -23.00 -9.04
C TYR A 395 15.45 -23.64 -10.43
N ASN A 396 16.22 -23.12 -11.40
CA ASN A 396 16.26 -23.69 -12.74
C ASN A 396 17.00 -25.03 -12.73
N GLN A 397 18.17 -25.11 -12.10
CA GLN A 397 18.93 -26.36 -11.96
C GLN A 397 18.11 -27.49 -11.31
N VAL A 398 17.38 -27.19 -10.23
CA VAL A 398 16.53 -28.18 -9.55
C VAL A 398 15.31 -28.54 -10.38
N TRP A 399 14.76 -27.59 -11.15
CA TRP A 399 13.65 -27.89 -12.06
C TRP A 399 14.09 -28.79 -13.21
N ASP A 400 15.22 -28.51 -13.86
CA ASP A 400 15.76 -29.32 -14.96
C ASP A 400 16.03 -30.77 -14.49
N TRP A 401 16.55 -30.95 -13.27
CA TRP A 401 16.71 -32.28 -12.67
C TRP A 401 15.39 -33.04 -12.46
N ILE A 402 14.33 -32.32 -12.06
CA ILE A 402 13.00 -32.89 -11.78
C ILE A 402 12.22 -33.15 -13.07
N SER A 403 12.29 -32.26 -14.06
CA SER A 403 11.51 -32.36 -15.31
C SER A 403 12.04 -33.46 -16.22
N ASP A 404 13.37 -33.61 -16.28
CA ASP A 404 14.05 -34.47 -17.24
C ASP A 404 14.54 -35.79 -16.58
N ASP A 405 14.17 -36.02 -15.31
CA ASP A 405 14.55 -37.17 -14.46
C ASP A 405 16.06 -37.45 -14.42
N LEU A 406 16.87 -36.38 -14.44
CA LEU A 406 18.33 -36.48 -14.50
C LEU A 406 18.90 -37.11 -13.22
N ASP A 407 20.07 -37.76 -13.33
CA ASP A 407 20.80 -38.26 -12.17
C ASP A 407 21.72 -37.16 -11.58
N HIS A 408 21.75 -37.06 -10.26
CA HIS A 408 22.52 -36.03 -9.56
C HIS A 408 22.76 -36.39 -8.08
N PRO A 409 23.80 -35.85 -7.41
CA PRO A 409 24.20 -36.27 -6.07
C PRO A 409 23.15 -36.12 -4.96
N HIS A 410 22.11 -35.30 -5.19
CA HIS A 410 21.06 -34.99 -4.21
C HIS A 410 19.71 -35.66 -4.55
N LYS A 411 19.67 -36.58 -5.53
CA LYS A 411 18.42 -37.12 -6.11
C LYS A 411 17.43 -37.63 -5.06
N ALA A 412 17.87 -38.49 -4.14
CA ALA A 412 16.99 -39.05 -3.09
C ALA A 412 16.31 -37.97 -2.21
N GLN A 413 16.96 -36.84 -1.96
CA GLN A 413 16.44 -35.74 -1.16
C GLN A 413 15.50 -34.85 -1.97
N ILE A 414 15.91 -34.44 -3.18
CA ILE A 414 15.09 -33.60 -4.06
C ILE A 414 13.81 -34.35 -4.46
N ASP A 415 13.90 -35.64 -4.78
CA ASP A 415 12.76 -36.54 -4.97
C ASP A 415 11.78 -36.52 -3.79
N THR A 416 12.30 -36.56 -2.56
CA THR A 416 11.49 -36.62 -1.34
C THR A 416 10.83 -35.27 -1.07
N LEU A 417 11.56 -34.16 -1.26
CA LEU A 417 11.00 -32.80 -1.22
C LEU A 417 9.91 -32.61 -2.30
N TYR A 418 10.13 -33.08 -3.53
CA TYR A 418 9.16 -32.97 -4.62
C TYR A 418 7.90 -33.80 -4.37
N LYS A 419 8.05 -35.04 -3.87
CA LYS A 419 6.93 -35.90 -3.45
C LYS A 419 6.12 -35.27 -2.31
N LEU A 420 6.78 -34.62 -1.35
CA LEU A 420 6.12 -33.88 -0.27
C LEU A 420 5.42 -32.62 -0.80
N PHE A 421 6.07 -31.84 -1.66
CA PHE A 421 5.50 -30.67 -2.33
C PHE A 421 4.18 -30.99 -3.04
N LYS A 422 4.11 -32.07 -3.82
CA LYS A 422 2.85 -32.47 -4.49
C LYS A 422 1.71 -32.77 -3.50
N ILE A 423 2.02 -33.28 -2.32
CA ILE A 423 1.05 -33.50 -1.24
C ILE A 423 0.60 -32.17 -0.62
N LEU A 424 1.53 -31.25 -0.34
CA LEU A 424 1.24 -29.93 0.23
C LEU A 424 0.45 -29.05 -0.75
N GLN A 425 0.85 -29.00 -2.02
CA GLN A 425 0.16 -28.30 -3.10
C GLN A 425 -1.28 -28.80 -3.28
N LYS A 426 -1.49 -30.12 -3.29
CA LYS A 426 -2.85 -30.69 -3.27
C LYS A 426 -3.62 -30.20 -2.04
N LYS A 427 -2.98 -30.15 -0.86
CA LYS A 427 -3.63 -29.71 0.37
C LYS A 427 -3.99 -28.22 0.36
N ARG A 428 -3.18 -27.38 -0.29
CA ARG A 428 -3.47 -25.96 -0.54
C ARG A 428 -4.71 -25.76 -1.39
N PHE A 429 -4.88 -26.54 -2.46
CA PHE A 429 -6.11 -26.54 -3.26
C PHE A 429 -7.34 -27.02 -2.45
N GLU A 430 -7.23 -28.13 -1.69
CA GLU A 430 -8.32 -28.61 -0.81
C GLU A 430 -8.75 -27.58 0.26
N ARG A 431 -7.81 -26.73 0.70
CA ARG A 431 -8.05 -25.64 1.67
C ARG A 431 -8.78 -24.45 1.05
N GLY A 432 -8.76 -24.31 -0.27
CA GLY A 432 -9.34 -23.18 -1.00
C GLY A 432 -8.45 -21.94 -1.01
N ALA A 433 -7.13 -22.11 -0.93
CA ALA A 433 -6.21 -21.00 -1.19
C ALA A 433 -6.38 -20.54 -2.64
N VAL A 434 -6.41 -19.23 -2.86
CA VAL A 434 -6.68 -18.65 -4.18
C VAL A 434 -5.34 -18.37 -4.85
N GLU A 435 -4.99 -19.17 -5.85
CA GLU A 435 -3.82 -18.93 -6.68
C GLU A 435 -4.22 -18.09 -7.89
N PHE A 436 -3.55 -16.95 -8.04
CA PHE A 436 -3.72 -16.02 -9.14
C PHE A 436 -2.38 -15.91 -9.87
N GLU A 437 -2.35 -16.31 -11.14
CA GLU A 437 -1.17 -16.14 -11.97
C GLU A 437 -1.07 -14.68 -12.47
N SER A 438 0.06 -14.05 -12.21
CA SER A 438 0.45 -12.76 -12.76
C SER A 438 1.81 -12.91 -13.45
N VAL A 439 1.96 -12.32 -14.63
CA VAL A 439 3.21 -12.38 -15.37
C VAL A 439 4.15 -11.28 -14.86
N GLU A 440 5.07 -11.66 -13.99
CA GLU A 440 6.19 -10.80 -13.58
C GLU A 440 7.24 -10.74 -14.71
N THR A 441 7.96 -9.63 -14.80
CA THR A 441 8.98 -9.40 -15.85
C THR A 441 10.36 -9.16 -15.26
N GLN A 442 11.38 -9.80 -15.84
CA GLN A 442 12.78 -9.56 -15.55
C GLN A 442 13.45 -8.78 -16.68
N MET A 443 14.24 -7.78 -16.30
CA MET A 443 15.14 -7.07 -17.22
C MET A 443 16.47 -7.80 -17.31
N LEU A 444 16.88 -8.15 -18.52
CA LEU A 444 18.19 -8.70 -18.83
C LEU A 444 19.04 -7.59 -19.46
N PHE A 445 20.27 -7.45 -18.97
CA PHE A 445 21.18 -6.35 -19.30
C PHE A 445 22.38 -6.86 -20.08
N ASP A 446 22.88 -6.06 -21.01
CA ASP A 446 24.14 -6.30 -21.72
C ASP A 446 25.37 -5.94 -20.87
N ASP A 447 26.57 -6.22 -21.38
CA ASP A 447 27.85 -5.90 -20.72
C ASP A 447 28.07 -4.40 -20.51
N ASN A 448 27.35 -3.54 -21.25
CA ASN A 448 27.37 -2.08 -21.09
C ASN A 448 26.35 -1.58 -20.05
N GLY A 449 25.51 -2.48 -19.50
CA GLY A 449 24.46 -2.15 -18.55
C GLY A 449 23.19 -1.57 -19.18
N LYS A 450 23.01 -1.63 -20.51
CA LYS A 450 21.74 -1.33 -21.18
C LYS A 450 20.82 -2.54 -21.09
N ILE A 451 19.50 -2.32 -21.04
CA ILE A 451 18.50 -3.39 -21.14
C ILE A 451 18.60 -4.00 -22.55
N GLU A 452 19.02 -5.26 -22.62
CA GLU A 452 19.04 -6.06 -23.85
C GLU A 452 17.60 -6.50 -24.19
N LYS A 453 16.88 -7.03 -23.19
CA LYS A 453 15.52 -7.54 -23.34
C LYS A 453 14.77 -7.58 -22.01
N ILE A 454 13.44 -7.51 -22.09
CA ILE A 454 12.53 -7.72 -20.96
C ILE A 454 11.78 -9.02 -21.21
N VAL A 455 11.85 -9.97 -20.28
CA VAL A 455 11.31 -11.33 -20.43
C VAL A 455 10.38 -11.68 -19.27
N PRO A 456 9.36 -12.53 -19.49
CA PRO A 456 8.51 -13.01 -18.40
C PRO A 456 9.27 -13.99 -17.49
N VAL A 457 9.06 -13.90 -16.18
CA VAL A 457 9.63 -14.83 -15.20
C VAL A 457 8.80 -16.12 -15.17
N VAL A 458 9.46 -17.27 -15.30
CA VAL A 458 8.80 -18.59 -15.35
C VAL A 458 8.83 -19.26 -13.97
N ARG A 459 7.72 -19.19 -13.23
CA ARG A 459 7.55 -19.85 -11.92
C ARG A 459 7.32 -21.36 -12.08
N ASN A 460 8.42 -22.10 -12.21
CA ASN A 460 8.46 -23.57 -12.26
C ASN A 460 8.17 -24.24 -10.89
N ASP A 461 8.11 -25.58 -10.83
CA ASP A 461 7.78 -26.29 -9.59
C ASP A 461 8.87 -26.21 -8.50
N ALA A 462 10.14 -25.94 -8.83
CA ALA A 462 11.19 -25.79 -7.80
C ALA A 462 10.92 -24.56 -6.92
N HIS A 463 10.45 -23.45 -7.52
CA HIS A 463 9.97 -22.27 -6.79
C HIS A 463 8.79 -22.64 -5.86
N LYS A 464 7.81 -23.39 -6.38
CA LYS A 464 6.60 -23.79 -5.65
C LYS A 464 6.90 -24.77 -4.51
N LEU A 465 7.92 -25.63 -4.68
CA LEU A 465 8.42 -26.56 -3.67
C LEU A 465 8.97 -25.80 -2.45
N ILE A 466 9.84 -24.81 -2.67
CA ILE A 466 10.35 -23.95 -1.60
C ILE A 466 9.22 -23.15 -0.96
N GLU A 467 8.32 -22.57 -1.77
CA GLU A 467 7.15 -21.84 -1.27
C GLU A 467 6.31 -22.68 -0.29
N GLU A 468 5.92 -23.91 -0.64
CA GLU A 468 5.15 -24.79 0.27
C GLU A 468 5.93 -25.17 1.54
N CYS A 469 7.26 -25.34 1.45
CA CYS A 469 8.10 -25.60 2.63
C CYS A 469 8.12 -24.39 3.58
N MET A 470 8.24 -23.17 3.04
CA MET A 470 8.23 -21.94 3.82
C MET A 470 6.84 -21.62 4.39
N LEU A 471 5.77 -21.86 3.63
CA LEU A 471 4.39 -21.74 4.11
C LEU A 471 4.14 -22.65 5.32
N ALA A 472 4.60 -23.90 5.29
CA ALA A 472 4.47 -24.82 6.42
C ALA A 472 5.19 -24.28 7.68
N ALA A 473 6.44 -23.83 7.55
CA ALA A 473 7.21 -23.27 8.67
C ALA A 473 6.59 -21.97 9.24
N ASN A 474 6.08 -21.09 8.37
CA ASN A 474 5.41 -19.84 8.74
C ASN A 474 4.10 -20.08 9.51
N VAL A 475 3.32 -21.10 9.14
CA VAL A 475 2.11 -21.52 9.88
C VAL A 475 2.49 -22.08 11.25
N CYS A 476 3.49 -22.98 11.32
CA CYS A 476 4.00 -23.48 12.60
C CYS A 476 4.49 -22.36 13.52
N ALA A 477 5.14 -21.32 12.99
CA ALA A 477 5.61 -20.18 13.77
C ALA A 477 4.44 -19.37 14.37
N ALA A 478 3.40 -19.11 13.58
CA ALA A 478 2.19 -18.43 14.05
C ALA A 478 1.47 -19.24 15.14
N GLU A 479 1.20 -20.52 14.88
CA GLU A 479 0.57 -21.42 15.86
C GLU A 479 1.37 -21.54 17.16
N PHE A 480 2.70 -21.64 17.07
CA PHE A 480 3.57 -21.73 18.24
C PHE A 480 3.45 -20.50 19.14
N LEU A 481 3.42 -19.31 18.55
CA LEU A 481 3.30 -18.05 19.29
C LEU A 481 1.91 -17.88 19.92
N ILE A 482 0.85 -18.22 19.18
CA ILE A 482 -0.54 -18.24 19.68
C ILE A 482 -0.68 -19.21 20.86
N LYS A 483 -0.20 -20.46 20.71
CA LYS A 483 -0.26 -21.50 21.74
C LYS A 483 0.45 -21.10 23.03
N ASN A 484 1.57 -20.39 22.92
CA ASN A 484 2.34 -19.87 24.06
C ASN A 484 1.89 -18.47 24.51
N LYS A 485 0.81 -17.91 23.93
CA LYS A 485 0.23 -16.59 24.23
C LYS A 485 1.24 -15.43 24.13
N HIS A 486 2.23 -15.57 23.24
CA HIS A 486 3.26 -14.56 23.03
C HIS A 486 2.82 -13.61 21.91
N THR A 487 2.75 -12.30 22.19
CA THR A 487 2.48 -11.29 21.17
C THR A 487 3.63 -11.23 20.17
N ALA A 488 3.32 -11.16 18.88
CA ALA A 488 4.26 -11.05 17.78
C ALA A 488 3.55 -10.41 16.57
N LEU A 489 4.29 -10.11 15.49
CA LEU A 489 3.68 -9.67 14.24
C LEU A 489 3.19 -10.87 13.41
N PHE A 490 1.87 -10.97 13.28
CA PHE A 490 1.21 -11.84 12.31
C PHE A 490 1.11 -11.14 10.95
N ARG A 491 1.01 -11.93 9.88
CA ARG A 491 0.80 -11.43 8.53
C ARG A 491 -0.66 -11.63 8.16
N ASN A 492 -1.48 -10.64 8.49
CA ASN A 492 -2.91 -10.67 8.24
C ASN A 492 -3.21 -10.31 6.77
N HIS A 493 -4.23 -10.95 6.19
CA HIS A 493 -4.80 -10.57 4.90
C HIS A 493 -6.30 -10.80 4.99
N LEU A 494 -7.06 -9.72 5.13
CA LEU A 494 -8.51 -9.79 5.25
C LEU A 494 -9.19 -9.98 3.88
N GLY A 495 -10.40 -10.57 3.91
CA GLY A 495 -11.26 -10.69 2.73
C GLY A 495 -11.72 -9.34 2.17
N PRO A 496 -12.54 -9.33 1.10
CA PRO A 496 -13.05 -8.08 0.51
C PRO A 496 -13.86 -7.24 1.51
N THR A 497 -13.83 -5.91 1.38
CA THR A 497 -14.77 -5.05 2.12
C THR A 497 -16.20 -5.21 1.55
N PRO A 498 -17.25 -4.88 2.32
CA PRO A 498 -18.64 -4.99 1.83
C PRO A 498 -18.90 -4.24 0.52
N GLU A 499 -18.28 -3.08 0.33
CA GLU A 499 -18.40 -2.25 -0.87
C GLU A 499 -17.72 -2.94 -2.06
N LYS A 500 -16.48 -3.39 -1.89
CA LYS A 500 -15.74 -4.13 -2.92
C LYS A 500 -16.43 -5.43 -3.31
N LEU A 501 -17.02 -6.14 -2.34
CA LEU A 501 -17.77 -7.37 -2.55
C LEU A 501 -19.08 -7.11 -3.32
N ALA A 502 -19.80 -6.04 -3.00
CA ALA A 502 -21.01 -5.64 -3.71
C ALA A 502 -20.70 -5.30 -5.18
N THR A 503 -19.65 -4.52 -5.44
CA THR A 503 -19.19 -4.21 -6.81
C THR A 503 -18.80 -5.48 -7.57
N LEU A 504 -18.02 -6.39 -6.96
CA LEU A 504 -17.64 -7.65 -7.59
C LEU A 504 -18.88 -8.48 -7.96
N ARG A 505 -19.89 -8.58 -7.07
CA ARG A 505 -21.13 -9.33 -7.34
C ARG A 505 -21.96 -8.72 -8.47
N GLU A 506 -22.03 -7.39 -8.56
CA GLU A 506 -22.70 -6.71 -9.67
C GLU A 506 -22.02 -7.01 -11.01
N GLN A 507 -20.68 -6.91 -11.07
CA GLN A 507 -19.87 -7.22 -12.24
C GLN A 507 -20.00 -8.70 -12.67
N LEU A 508 -19.93 -9.63 -11.72
CA LEU A 508 -20.11 -11.07 -11.99
C LEU A 508 -21.51 -11.38 -12.51
N GLY A 509 -22.55 -10.78 -11.92
CA GLY A 509 -23.95 -10.99 -12.32
C GLY A 509 -24.22 -10.58 -13.76
N LEU A 510 -23.58 -9.51 -14.25
CA LEU A 510 -23.65 -9.07 -15.65
C LEU A 510 -22.99 -10.06 -16.62
N LEU A 511 -22.01 -10.84 -16.15
CA LEU A 511 -21.31 -11.89 -16.90
C LEU A 511 -21.94 -13.28 -16.73
N GLY A 512 -23.07 -13.38 -16.00
CA GLY A 512 -23.79 -14.62 -15.73
C GLY A 512 -23.11 -15.53 -14.70
N LEU A 513 -22.25 -14.97 -13.85
CA LEU A 513 -21.54 -15.65 -12.77
C LEU A 513 -22.06 -15.19 -11.41
N GLN A 514 -21.88 -16.03 -10.38
CA GLN A 514 -22.29 -15.73 -9.01
C GLN A 514 -21.18 -16.12 -8.03
N LEU A 515 -20.86 -15.21 -7.12
CA LEU A 515 -20.01 -15.50 -5.96
C LEU A 515 -20.89 -15.86 -4.75
N ASP A 516 -20.83 -17.12 -4.35
CA ASP A 516 -21.55 -17.68 -3.20
C ASP A 516 -20.95 -17.22 -1.86
N GLY A 517 -21.24 -17.91 -0.75
CA GLY A 517 -20.73 -17.58 0.59
C GLY A 517 -21.44 -16.44 1.32
N GLY A 518 -22.53 -15.88 0.79
CA GLY A 518 -23.33 -14.84 1.46
C GLY A 518 -22.54 -13.56 1.74
N ASP A 519 -22.85 -12.82 2.81
CA ASP A 519 -22.19 -11.54 3.09
C ASP A 519 -20.70 -11.67 3.46
N ASN A 520 -20.24 -12.86 3.83
CA ASN A 520 -18.85 -13.15 4.23
C ASN A 520 -18.30 -14.37 3.44
N PRO A 521 -18.05 -14.23 2.13
CA PRO A 521 -17.54 -15.31 1.30
C PRO A 521 -16.15 -15.75 1.77
N THR A 522 -15.92 -17.06 1.79
CA THR A 522 -14.67 -17.68 2.18
C THR A 522 -13.69 -17.78 1.01
N PRO A 523 -12.40 -18.07 1.24
CA PRO A 523 -11.46 -18.38 0.16
C PRO A 523 -11.92 -19.55 -0.72
N LYS A 524 -12.66 -20.52 -0.16
CA LYS A 524 -13.25 -21.64 -0.93
C LYS A 524 -14.33 -21.18 -1.91
N ASP A 525 -15.12 -20.18 -1.57
CA ASP A 525 -16.13 -19.61 -2.49
C ASP A 525 -15.44 -18.88 -3.66
N TYR A 526 -14.33 -18.19 -3.38
CA TYR A 526 -13.46 -17.59 -4.41
C TYR A 526 -12.80 -18.67 -5.30
N ALA A 527 -12.24 -19.73 -4.72
CA ALA A 527 -11.63 -20.83 -5.47
C ALA A 527 -12.66 -21.59 -6.33
N ALA A 528 -13.88 -21.80 -5.82
CA ALA A 528 -14.98 -22.41 -6.56
C ALA A 528 -15.42 -21.54 -7.74
N LEU A 529 -15.48 -20.21 -7.57
CA LEU A 529 -15.73 -19.27 -8.67
C LEU A 529 -14.61 -19.29 -9.72
N ALA A 530 -13.34 -19.35 -9.30
CA ALA A 530 -12.19 -19.41 -10.20
C ALA A 530 -12.24 -20.63 -11.14
N GLU A 531 -12.62 -21.80 -10.63
CA GLU A 531 -12.77 -23.01 -11.45
C GLU A 531 -13.93 -22.89 -12.46
N GLN A 532 -15.00 -22.15 -12.15
CA GLN A 532 -16.13 -21.93 -13.08
C GLN A 532 -15.75 -21.15 -14.34
N PHE A 533 -14.73 -20.28 -14.28
CA PHE A 533 -14.29 -19.48 -15.43
C PHE A 533 -12.98 -19.93 -16.07
N LYS A 534 -12.37 -21.00 -15.56
CA LYS A 534 -11.16 -21.59 -16.10
C LYS A 534 -11.34 -21.97 -17.57
N GLY A 535 -10.44 -21.50 -18.43
CA GLY A 535 -10.51 -21.70 -19.89
C GLY A 535 -11.56 -20.85 -20.62
N ARG A 536 -12.29 -19.95 -19.96
CA ARG A 536 -13.11 -18.95 -20.66
C ARG A 536 -12.23 -17.85 -21.28
N PRO A 537 -12.64 -17.22 -22.40
CA PRO A 537 -11.92 -16.09 -22.99
C PRO A 537 -11.73 -14.88 -22.07
N ASP A 538 -12.64 -14.70 -21.10
CA ASP A 538 -12.67 -13.60 -20.12
C ASP A 538 -12.09 -13.97 -18.75
N ALA A 539 -11.43 -15.13 -18.62
CA ALA A 539 -10.89 -15.63 -17.36
C ALA A 539 -9.93 -14.64 -16.66
N GLU A 540 -9.03 -14.01 -17.42
CA GLU A 540 -8.06 -13.04 -16.90
C GLU A 540 -8.74 -11.75 -16.38
N LEU A 541 -9.81 -11.28 -17.04
CA LEU A 541 -10.60 -10.16 -16.54
C LEU A 541 -11.25 -10.51 -15.18
N LEU A 542 -11.86 -11.69 -15.09
CA LEU A 542 -12.52 -12.17 -13.88
C LEU A 542 -11.51 -12.35 -12.73
N GLN A 543 -10.31 -12.85 -13.04
CA GLN A 543 -9.18 -12.94 -12.12
C GLN A 543 -8.76 -11.56 -11.59
N VAL A 544 -8.63 -10.55 -12.46
CA VAL A 544 -8.31 -9.17 -12.09
C VAL A 544 -9.43 -8.52 -11.26
N MET A 545 -10.69 -8.79 -11.57
CA MET A 545 -11.84 -8.34 -10.76
C MET A 545 -11.77 -8.90 -9.32
N MET A 546 -11.51 -10.21 -9.18
CA MET A 546 -11.36 -10.85 -7.86
C MET A 546 -10.13 -10.37 -7.10
N LEU A 547 -8.97 -10.22 -7.75
CA LEU A 547 -7.78 -9.64 -7.14
C LEU A 547 -8.04 -8.23 -6.58
N ARG A 548 -8.73 -7.37 -7.34
CA ARG A 548 -9.05 -5.99 -6.93
C ARG A 548 -10.07 -5.91 -5.80
N SER A 549 -10.91 -6.94 -5.61
CA SER A 549 -11.86 -6.99 -4.49
C SER A 549 -11.16 -7.25 -3.14
N MET A 550 -10.01 -7.92 -3.12
CA MET A 550 -9.26 -8.25 -1.90
C MET A 550 -8.61 -7.02 -1.25
N GLN A 551 -8.16 -7.18 0.00
CA GLN A 551 -7.37 -6.17 0.72
C GLN A 551 -5.87 -6.43 0.56
N GLN A 552 -5.02 -5.46 0.92
CA GLN A 552 -3.58 -5.69 1.02
C GLN A 552 -3.28 -6.45 2.32
N ALA A 553 -2.25 -7.30 2.30
CA ALA A 553 -1.76 -7.96 3.49
C ALA A 553 -0.90 -6.99 4.33
N VAL A 554 -0.96 -7.12 5.66
CA VAL A 554 -0.32 -6.20 6.63
C VAL A 554 0.29 -6.96 7.82
N TYR A 555 1.22 -6.32 8.53
CA TYR A 555 1.80 -6.84 9.78
C TYR A 555 1.09 -6.27 11.00
N GLU A 556 0.55 -7.13 11.85
CA GLU A 556 -0.26 -6.71 13.00
C GLU A 556 -0.06 -7.61 14.24
N PRO A 557 -0.27 -7.10 15.47
CA PRO A 557 -0.07 -7.86 16.70
C PRO A 557 -1.19 -8.87 17.04
N HIS A 558 -2.28 -8.84 16.28
CA HIS A 558 -3.44 -9.71 16.42
C HIS A 558 -3.52 -10.62 15.17
N CYS A 559 -4.02 -11.84 15.34
CA CYS A 559 -4.05 -12.84 14.29
C CYS A 559 -5.47 -13.01 13.75
N ASP A 560 -5.76 -12.38 12.61
CA ASP A 560 -7.05 -12.44 11.93
C ASP A 560 -7.03 -13.38 10.70
N GLY A 561 -5.89 -14.04 10.46
CA GLY A 561 -5.69 -15.00 9.40
C GLY A 561 -5.33 -14.38 8.05
N HIS A 562 -5.18 -15.23 7.04
CA HIS A 562 -4.67 -14.85 5.72
C HIS A 562 -5.54 -15.40 4.59
N PHE A 563 -6.53 -14.60 4.17
CA PHE A 563 -7.58 -14.95 3.21
C PHE A 563 -7.04 -15.60 1.93
N GLY A 564 -6.12 -14.94 1.21
CA GLY A 564 -5.58 -15.47 -0.05
C GLY A 564 -4.87 -16.83 0.06
N LEU A 565 -4.34 -17.18 1.24
CA LEU A 565 -3.68 -18.47 1.50
C LEU A 565 -4.59 -19.47 2.22
N ALA A 566 -5.82 -19.04 2.58
CA ALA A 566 -6.78 -19.79 3.38
C ALA A 566 -6.20 -20.35 4.69
N TYR A 567 -5.38 -19.58 5.41
CA TYR A 567 -4.86 -19.95 6.73
C TYR A 567 -5.55 -19.15 7.85
N GLU A 568 -5.87 -19.81 8.96
CA GLU A 568 -6.41 -19.17 10.18
C GLU A 568 -5.33 -18.39 10.95
N ALA A 569 -4.07 -18.85 10.86
CA ALA A 569 -2.92 -18.18 11.46
C ALA A 569 -1.72 -18.22 10.51
N TYR A 570 -1.04 -17.08 10.36
CA TYR A 570 0.12 -16.95 9.48
C TYR A 570 1.05 -15.83 9.96
N ALA A 571 2.36 -16.08 9.99
CA ALA A 571 3.38 -15.13 10.40
C ALA A 571 4.65 -15.38 9.59
N HIS A 572 5.33 -14.32 9.14
CA HIS A 572 6.60 -14.48 8.44
C HIS A 572 7.73 -14.81 9.44
N PHE A 573 8.39 -15.93 9.20
CA PHE A 573 9.51 -16.48 10.00
C PHE A 573 10.74 -16.78 9.13
N THR A 574 10.54 -17.03 7.83
CA THR A 574 11.53 -17.66 6.94
C THR A 574 12.47 -16.70 6.21
N SER A 575 12.46 -15.39 6.47
CA SER A 575 13.40 -14.45 5.81
C SER A 575 13.92 -13.31 6.71
N PRO A 576 14.53 -13.61 7.87
CA PRO A 576 15.02 -12.60 8.82
C PRO A 576 16.23 -11.79 8.34
N ILE A 577 16.95 -12.18 7.30
CA ILE A 577 18.03 -11.37 6.72
C ILE A 577 17.46 -10.11 6.05
N ARG A 578 16.28 -10.25 5.42
CA ARG A 578 15.67 -9.21 4.58
C ARG A 578 14.33 -8.66 5.08
N ARG A 579 13.75 -9.19 6.16
CA ARG A 579 12.51 -8.70 6.79
C ARG A 579 12.63 -8.60 8.31
N TYR A 580 12.36 -7.41 8.86
CA TYR A 580 12.38 -7.16 10.31
C TYR A 580 11.26 -7.88 11.09
N PRO A 581 10.03 -8.06 10.55
CA PRO A 581 9.01 -8.90 11.19
C PRO A 581 9.53 -10.30 11.55
N ASP A 582 10.16 -11.00 10.61
CA ASP A 582 10.77 -12.32 10.81
C ASP A 582 11.83 -12.29 11.92
N LEU A 583 12.69 -11.26 11.95
CA LEU A 583 13.66 -11.07 13.03
C LEU A 583 12.98 -10.93 14.41
N THR A 584 11.85 -10.24 14.50
CA THR A 584 11.07 -10.16 15.76
C THR A 584 10.37 -11.47 16.11
N VAL A 585 9.91 -12.24 15.12
CA VAL A 585 9.33 -13.58 15.30
C VAL A 585 10.39 -14.56 15.82
N HIS A 586 11.62 -14.53 15.30
CA HIS A 586 12.75 -15.32 15.82
C HIS A 586 13.04 -14.99 17.29
N ARG A 587 13.03 -13.72 17.67
CA ARG A 587 13.21 -13.27 19.06
C ARG A 587 12.10 -13.78 19.98
N ALA A 588 10.85 -13.69 19.54
CA ALA A 588 9.70 -14.21 20.27
C ALA A 588 9.75 -15.73 20.46
N ILE A 589 10.07 -16.50 19.40
CA ILE A 589 10.23 -17.96 19.47
C ILE A 589 11.35 -18.32 20.46
N LYS A 590 12.51 -17.67 20.38
CA LYS A 590 13.63 -17.89 21.33
C LYS A 590 13.27 -17.56 22.77
N ALA A 591 12.52 -16.49 23.01
CA ALA A 591 12.06 -16.14 24.35
C ALA A 591 11.18 -17.26 24.91
N VAL A 592 10.18 -17.72 24.16
CA VAL A 592 9.32 -18.85 24.55
C VAL A 592 10.13 -20.12 24.85
N LEU A 593 11.08 -20.49 23.99
CA LEU A 593 11.96 -21.66 24.21
C LEU A 593 12.79 -21.54 25.50
N ASN A 594 13.18 -20.31 25.89
CA ASN A 594 13.89 -20.01 27.13
C ASN A 594 12.97 -19.73 28.34
N GLN A 595 11.65 -19.94 28.21
CA GLN A 595 10.64 -19.62 29.24
C GLN A 595 10.62 -18.12 29.62
N GLN A 596 10.83 -17.26 28.63
CA GLN A 596 10.89 -15.80 28.73
C GLN A 596 9.87 -15.15 27.80
N THR A 597 9.64 -13.85 27.99
CA THR A 597 8.85 -13.01 27.07
C THR A 597 9.74 -11.98 26.41
N TYR A 598 9.71 -11.88 25.09
CA TYR A 598 10.33 -10.79 24.33
C TYR A 598 9.35 -9.62 24.20
N THR A 599 9.76 -8.47 24.71
CA THR A 599 9.06 -7.20 24.53
C THR A 599 9.99 -6.24 23.78
N PRO A 600 9.66 -5.82 22.54
CA PRO A 600 10.41 -4.79 21.84
C PRO A 600 10.27 -3.41 22.52
N SER A 601 11.24 -2.53 22.29
CA SER A 601 11.25 -1.15 22.80
C SER A 601 10.13 -0.28 22.24
N LYS A 602 9.76 -0.48 20.96
CA LYS A 602 8.51 0.04 20.37
C LYS A 602 7.37 -0.96 20.60
N SER A 603 6.14 -0.47 20.80
CA SER A 603 4.98 -1.35 20.92
C SER A 603 4.76 -2.18 19.64
N TRP A 604 4.20 -3.39 19.79
CA TRP A 604 3.92 -4.27 18.65
C TRP A 604 2.98 -3.63 17.62
N GLN A 605 2.02 -2.81 18.06
CA GLN A 605 1.16 -2.00 17.19
C GLN A 605 1.98 -1.02 16.33
N ALA A 606 2.89 -0.25 16.97
CA ALA A 606 3.72 0.72 16.25
C ALA A 606 4.71 0.03 15.29
N LEU A 607 5.24 -1.14 15.67
CA LEU A 607 6.06 -1.95 14.77
C LEU A 607 5.27 -2.44 13.56
N GLY A 608 4.06 -2.98 13.74
CA GLY A 608 3.23 -3.47 12.64
C GLY A 608 2.87 -2.38 11.62
N VAL A 609 2.51 -1.19 12.09
CA VAL A 609 2.29 0.00 11.23
C VAL A 609 3.58 0.38 10.48
N HIS A 610 4.71 0.42 11.17
CA HIS A 610 6.00 0.82 10.60
C HIS A 610 6.53 -0.17 9.55
N THR A 611 6.50 -1.48 9.82
CA THR A 611 6.99 -2.50 8.89
C THR A 611 6.08 -2.61 7.66
N SER A 612 4.75 -2.51 7.83
CA SER A 612 3.80 -2.49 6.72
C SER A 612 3.94 -1.25 5.85
N PHE A 613 4.28 -0.09 6.45
CA PHE A 613 4.60 1.12 5.70
C PHE A 613 5.91 0.97 4.91
N CYS A 614 6.95 0.41 5.53
CA CYS A 614 8.25 0.22 4.86
C CYS A 614 8.20 -0.79 3.72
N GLU A 615 7.36 -1.83 3.83
CA GLU A 615 7.06 -2.79 2.74
C GLU A 615 6.46 -2.05 1.53
N ARG A 616 5.34 -1.33 1.70
CA ARG A 616 4.71 -0.55 0.61
C ARG A 616 5.68 0.47 -0.01
N ARG A 617 6.47 1.14 0.82
CA ARG A 617 7.49 2.11 0.38
C ARG A 617 8.61 1.47 -0.46
N ALA A 618 8.98 0.22 -0.17
CA ALA A 618 9.94 -0.54 -0.96
C ALA A 618 9.34 -0.97 -2.31
N ASP A 619 8.08 -1.43 -2.32
CA ASP A 619 7.35 -1.81 -3.53
C ASP A 619 7.15 -0.61 -4.47
N ASP A 620 6.66 0.53 -3.94
CA ASP A 620 6.44 1.77 -4.70
C ASP A 620 7.74 2.30 -5.31
N ALA A 621 8.85 2.27 -4.57
CA ALA A 621 10.15 2.67 -5.08
C ALA A 621 10.66 1.74 -6.19
N SER A 622 10.55 0.41 -5.99
CA SER A 622 10.99 -0.59 -6.95
C SER A 622 10.20 -0.47 -8.25
N ARG A 623 8.88 -0.26 -8.14
CA ARG A 623 7.98 -0.03 -9.26
C ARG A 623 8.26 1.27 -10.01
N ASP A 624 8.59 2.35 -9.32
CA ASP A 624 8.99 3.61 -9.97
C ASP A 624 10.23 3.42 -10.87
N VAL A 625 11.25 2.73 -10.36
CA VAL A 625 12.46 2.37 -11.12
C VAL A 625 12.12 1.47 -12.30
N GLU A 626 11.30 0.44 -12.10
CA GLU A 626 10.90 -0.47 -13.16
C GLU A 626 10.11 0.25 -14.28
N ASN A 627 9.16 1.12 -13.92
CA ASN A 627 8.41 1.93 -14.87
C ASN A 627 9.32 2.89 -15.66
N TRP A 628 10.29 3.52 -14.99
CA TRP A 628 11.25 4.41 -15.65
C TRP A 628 12.12 3.63 -16.65
N LEU A 629 12.66 2.48 -16.24
CA LEU A 629 13.48 1.61 -17.08
C LEU A 629 12.70 1.04 -18.28
N LYS A 630 11.43 0.64 -18.08
CA LYS A 630 10.51 0.26 -19.16
C LYS A 630 10.28 1.42 -20.13
N THR A 631 10.09 2.64 -19.62
CA THR A 631 9.91 3.84 -20.46
C THR A 631 11.20 4.18 -21.24
N TYR A 632 12.37 4.04 -20.61
CA TYR A 632 13.67 4.24 -21.25
C TYR A 632 13.91 3.24 -22.40
N TYR A 633 13.66 1.96 -22.16
CA TYR A 633 13.72 0.92 -23.19
C TYR A 633 12.80 1.21 -24.40
N MET A 634 11.63 1.81 -24.15
CA MET A 634 10.67 2.17 -25.20
C MET A 634 11.02 3.43 -26.01
N ARG A 635 12.05 4.20 -25.64
CA ARG A 635 12.46 5.38 -26.43
C ARG A 635 12.95 5.01 -27.83
N ASP A 636 13.72 3.94 -27.95
CA ASP A 636 14.22 3.42 -29.22
C ASP A 636 13.12 2.72 -30.04
N LYS A 637 11.89 2.63 -29.50
CA LYS A 637 10.71 1.97 -30.08
C LYS A 637 9.63 2.93 -30.56
N VAL A 638 9.82 4.24 -30.42
CA VAL A 638 8.87 5.26 -30.90
C VAL A 638 8.72 5.16 -32.43
N GLY A 639 7.47 5.02 -32.89
CA GLY A 639 7.12 4.81 -34.29
C GLY A 639 6.91 3.34 -34.69
N GLU A 640 7.42 2.37 -33.93
CA GLU A 640 7.17 0.94 -34.16
C GLU A 640 5.70 0.57 -33.84
N ILE A 641 5.20 -0.47 -34.53
CA ILE A 641 3.87 -1.03 -34.36
C ILE A 641 3.98 -2.36 -33.64
N PHE A 642 3.16 -2.56 -32.62
CA PHE A 642 3.07 -3.79 -31.84
C PHE A 642 1.62 -4.30 -31.84
N GLU A 643 1.48 -5.62 -31.88
CA GLU A 643 0.28 -6.26 -31.35
C GLU A 643 0.35 -6.21 -29.82
N GLY A 644 -0.82 -6.16 -29.18
CA GLY A 644 -0.91 -6.17 -27.74
C GLY A 644 -2.31 -6.53 -27.26
N LYS A 645 -2.45 -6.62 -25.93
CA LYS A 645 -3.68 -7.02 -25.25
C LYS A 645 -4.11 -5.91 -24.29
N ILE A 646 -5.40 -5.58 -24.27
CA ILE A 646 -5.92 -4.57 -23.34
C ILE A 646 -5.82 -5.10 -21.89
N SER A 647 -4.91 -4.50 -21.12
CA SER A 647 -4.55 -4.85 -19.73
C SER A 647 -5.21 -3.96 -18.68
N GLY A 648 -5.89 -2.90 -19.11
CA GLY A 648 -6.64 -2.02 -18.24
C GLY A 648 -7.49 -1.00 -18.98
N MET A 649 -8.44 -0.40 -18.26
CA MET A 649 -9.31 0.64 -18.79
C MET A 649 -9.65 1.67 -17.73
N THR A 650 -9.89 2.90 -18.18
CA THR A 650 -10.34 4.02 -17.36
C THR A 650 -11.24 4.94 -18.18
N ASN A 651 -11.84 5.95 -17.53
CA ASN A 651 -12.60 7.00 -18.21
C ASN A 651 -11.79 7.80 -19.27
N PHE A 652 -10.45 7.71 -19.26
CA PHE A 652 -9.57 8.48 -20.13
C PHE A 652 -8.78 7.64 -21.15
N GLY A 653 -8.95 6.31 -21.18
CA GLY A 653 -8.25 5.48 -22.16
C GLY A 653 -8.13 3.99 -21.82
N LEU A 654 -7.42 3.29 -22.70
CA LEU A 654 -7.09 1.87 -22.63
C LEU A 654 -5.60 1.70 -22.29
N PHE A 655 -5.29 0.84 -21.32
CA PHE A 655 -3.92 0.32 -21.14
C PHE A 655 -3.76 -0.95 -21.97
N VAL A 656 -2.64 -1.05 -22.68
CA VAL A 656 -2.33 -2.16 -23.58
C VAL A 656 -0.95 -2.71 -23.23
N THR A 657 -0.88 -3.97 -22.81
CA THR A 657 0.40 -4.69 -22.71
C THR A 657 0.84 -5.10 -24.10
N LEU A 658 2.07 -4.76 -24.48
CA LEU A 658 2.63 -5.05 -25.81
C LEU A 658 3.20 -6.48 -25.86
N ASP A 659 2.81 -7.25 -26.89
CA ASP A 659 3.23 -8.64 -27.07
C ASP A 659 4.76 -8.72 -27.26
N GLY A 660 5.40 -9.71 -26.63
CA GLY A 660 6.85 -9.99 -26.75
C GLY A 660 7.78 -9.10 -25.92
N ILE A 661 7.32 -7.96 -25.38
CA ILE A 661 8.10 -7.08 -24.49
C ILE A 661 7.46 -6.84 -23.12
N HIS A 662 6.17 -7.16 -22.95
CA HIS A 662 5.46 -7.15 -21.66
C HIS A 662 5.51 -5.78 -20.94
N ILE A 663 5.36 -4.71 -21.71
CA ILE A 663 5.28 -3.32 -21.22
C ILE A 663 3.88 -2.77 -21.52
N ASP A 664 3.29 -2.09 -20.55
CA ASP A 664 2.02 -1.37 -20.71
C ASP A 664 2.24 0.03 -21.31
N GLY A 665 1.40 0.40 -22.27
CA GLY A 665 1.24 1.78 -22.73
C GLY A 665 -0.23 2.22 -22.74
N LEU A 666 -0.47 3.53 -22.81
CA LEU A 666 -1.80 4.14 -22.76
C LEU A 666 -2.25 4.61 -24.15
N VAL A 667 -3.36 4.06 -24.65
CA VAL A 667 -4.14 4.66 -25.73
C VAL A 667 -5.15 5.62 -25.12
N HIS A 668 -5.01 6.92 -25.36
CA HIS A 668 -5.95 7.92 -24.84
C HIS A 668 -7.32 7.82 -25.52
N ILE A 669 -8.39 8.17 -24.82
CA ILE A 669 -9.78 8.00 -25.30
C ILE A 669 -10.10 8.80 -26.58
N SER A 670 -9.37 9.89 -26.86
CA SER A 670 -9.46 10.64 -28.12
C SER A 670 -9.00 9.85 -29.34
N ASP A 671 -8.15 8.84 -29.13
CA ASP A 671 -7.40 8.16 -30.19
C ASP A 671 -8.05 6.80 -30.55
N LEU A 672 -9.23 6.52 -29.98
CA LEU A 672 -10.05 5.34 -30.27
C LEU A 672 -10.91 5.48 -31.54
N GLY A 673 -10.99 6.68 -32.11
CA GLY A 673 -11.71 6.99 -33.35
C GLY A 673 -12.76 8.10 -33.21
N GLU A 674 -13.50 8.36 -34.29
CA GLU A 674 -14.50 9.45 -34.37
C GLU A 674 -15.85 9.09 -33.71
N ASP A 675 -15.87 8.88 -32.40
CA ASP A 675 -17.10 8.64 -31.64
C ASP A 675 -17.05 9.21 -30.21
N TYR A 676 -18.21 9.28 -29.56
CA TYR A 676 -18.27 9.48 -28.10
C TYR A 676 -18.10 8.13 -27.43
N PHE A 677 -16.89 7.87 -26.94
CA PHE A 677 -16.57 6.67 -26.18
C PHE A 677 -16.88 6.86 -24.69
N ASN A 678 -17.64 5.92 -24.11
CA ASN A 678 -17.98 5.90 -22.70
C ASN A 678 -17.39 4.65 -22.04
N PHE A 679 -16.70 4.81 -20.90
CA PHE A 679 -16.28 3.69 -20.07
C PHE A 679 -17.47 3.15 -19.27
N ARG A 680 -17.61 1.83 -19.27
CA ARG A 680 -18.66 1.05 -18.60
C ARG A 680 -17.99 0.19 -17.52
N PRO A 681 -17.70 0.74 -16.32
CA PRO A 681 -16.97 0.03 -15.25
C PRO A 681 -17.64 -1.29 -14.83
N GLU A 682 -18.97 -1.37 -14.96
CA GLU A 682 -19.77 -2.54 -14.61
C GLU A 682 -19.50 -3.77 -15.51
N ILE A 683 -19.01 -3.56 -16.73
CA ILE A 683 -18.61 -4.63 -17.67
C ILE A 683 -17.15 -4.53 -18.12
N MET A 684 -16.37 -3.59 -17.55
CA MET A 684 -14.96 -3.33 -17.88
C MET A 684 -14.73 -3.20 -19.40
N ALA A 685 -15.55 -2.36 -20.04
CA ALA A 685 -15.52 -2.09 -21.48
C ALA A 685 -15.59 -0.59 -21.79
N ILE A 686 -15.06 -0.18 -22.94
CA ILE A 686 -15.28 1.15 -23.53
C ILE A 686 -16.14 0.99 -24.79
N GLU A 687 -17.23 1.74 -24.88
CA GLU A 687 -18.23 1.67 -25.97
C GLU A 687 -18.42 3.00 -26.68
N GLY A 688 -18.36 3.01 -28.02
CA GLY A 688 -18.72 4.15 -28.85
C GLY A 688 -20.24 4.27 -29.04
N GLU A 689 -20.82 5.43 -28.71
CA GLU A 689 -22.26 5.67 -28.76
C GLU A 689 -22.90 5.47 -30.15
N ARG A 690 -22.20 5.85 -31.22
CA ARG A 690 -22.76 5.87 -32.59
C ARG A 690 -22.30 4.68 -33.42
N SER A 691 -21.01 4.36 -33.32
CA SER A 691 -20.36 3.27 -34.03
C SER A 691 -20.76 1.91 -33.48
N GLY A 692 -21.03 1.82 -32.18
CA GLY A 692 -21.18 0.55 -31.47
C GLY A 692 -19.88 -0.28 -31.45
N ILE A 693 -18.73 0.36 -31.67
CA ILE A 693 -17.42 -0.26 -31.45
C ILE A 693 -17.24 -0.42 -29.95
N ARG A 694 -16.88 -1.64 -29.52
CA ARG A 694 -16.60 -1.97 -28.13
C ARG A 694 -15.19 -2.53 -28.00
N PHE A 695 -14.44 -1.96 -27.07
CA PHE A 695 -13.20 -2.51 -26.54
C PHE A 695 -13.53 -3.20 -25.22
N ASN A 696 -13.11 -4.45 -25.06
CA ASN A 696 -13.25 -5.25 -23.84
C ASN A 696 -11.86 -5.52 -23.26
N MET A 697 -11.77 -5.71 -21.94
CA MET A 697 -10.53 -6.18 -21.32
C MET A 697 -10.08 -7.48 -21.98
N GLY A 698 -8.80 -7.58 -22.33
CA GLY A 698 -8.23 -8.74 -22.98
C GLY A 698 -8.45 -8.84 -24.50
N ASP A 699 -9.16 -7.89 -25.13
CA ASP A 699 -9.18 -7.80 -26.60
C ASP A 699 -7.75 -7.57 -27.14
N LYS A 700 -7.42 -8.22 -28.27
CA LYS A 700 -6.21 -7.92 -29.03
C LYS A 700 -6.38 -6.64 -29.84
N VAL A 701 -5.34 -5.82 -29.85
CA VAL A 701 -5.26 -4.55 -30.56
C VAL A 701 -3.89 -4.36 -31.19
N SER A 702 -3.85 -3.67 -32.34
CA SER A 702 -2.62 -3.22 -32.99
C SER A 702 -2.42 -1.73 -32.69
N VAL A 703 -1.26 -1.38 -32.18
CA VAL A 703 -0.95 -0.05 -31.63
C VAL A 703 0.43 0.41 -32.08
N ARG A 704 0.60 1.73 -32.30
CA ARG A 704 1.91 2.34 -32.55
C ARG A 704 2.36 3.11 -31.32
N VAL A 705 3.63 2.95 -30.95
CA VAL A 705 4.28 3.75 -29.91
C VAL A 705 4.38 5.19 -30.41
N ALA A 706 3.63 6.11 -29.81
CA ALA A 706 3.62 7.51 -30.21
C ALA A 706 4.67 8.33 -29.45
N ARG A 707 4.87 8.02 -28.16
CA ARG A 707 5.84 8.70 -27.29
C ARG A 707 6.25 7.80 -26.13
N ALA A 708 7.50 7.91 -25.69
CA ALA A 708 7.96 7.42 -24.39
C ALA A 708 8.51 8.64 -23.61
N ASP A 709 7.85 8.98 -22.51
CA ASP A 709 8.06 10.19 -21.72
C ASP A 709 8.64 9.84 -20.35
N LEU A 710 9.96 9.98 -20.20
CA LEU A 710 10.65 9.66 -18.94
C LEU A 710 10.17 10.52 -17.77
N ASP A 711 9.82 11.79 -18.01
CA ASP A 711 9.43 12.75 -16.96
C ASP A 711 8.14 12.36 -16.24
N THR A 712 7.29 11.61 -16.93
CA THR A 712 6.06 11.06 -16.38
C THR A 712 6.08 9.54 -16.22
N SER A 713 7.18 8.88 -16.64
CA SER A 713 7.31 7.43 -16.83
C SER A 713 6.10 6.83 -17.55
N LYS A 714 5.72 7.42 -18.69
CA LYS A 714 4.57 6.99 -19.50
C LYS A 714 4.96 6.67 -20.93
N ILE A 715 4.23 5.72 -21.50
CA ILE A 715 4.30 5.35 -22.90
C ILE A 715 2.93 5.64 -23.51
N ASP A 716 2.87 6.62 -24.41
CA ASP A 716 1.65 6.98 -25.13
C ASP A 716 1.57 6.14 -26.41
N LEU A 717 0.41 5.52 -26.65
CA LEU A 717 0.12 4.66 -27.77
C LEU A 717 -0.99 5.25 -28.63
N THR A 718 -0.90 5.05 -29.95
CA THR A 718 -1.99 5.35 -30.89
C THR A 718 -2.60 4.06 -31.42
N LEU A 719 -3.93 3.97 -31.46
CA LEU A 719 -4.62 2.81 -32.00
C LEU A 719 -4.47 2.76 -33.53
N ILE A 720 -4.04 1.61 -34.06
CA ILE A 720 -3.99 1.34 -35.50
C ILE A 720 -5.23 0.54 -35.92
N SER A 721 -5.53 -0.52 -35.17
CA SER A 721 -6.75 -1.31 -35.36
C SER A 721 -7.12 -2.05 -34.08
N GLY A 722 -8.40 -2.11 -33.78
CA GLY A 722 -8.92 -2.79 -32.62
C GLY A 722 -10.40 -2.45 -32.40
N GLY A 723 -10.98 -3.05 -31.37
CA GLY A 723 -12.38 -2.87 -31.04
C GLY A 723 -13.31 -3.72 -31.91
N SER A 724 -14.22 -4.43 -31.25
CA SER A 724 -15.23 -5.23 -31.93
C SER A 724 -16.43 -4.37 -32.30
N SER A 725 -16.82 -4.33 -33.58
CA SER A 725 -18.12 -3.77 -33.94
C SER A 725 -19.20 -4.67 -33.33
N GLY A 726 -19.97 -4.16 -32.36
CA GLY A 726 -21.04 -4.92 -31.75
C GLY A 726 -21.99 -5.44 -32.83
N LYS A 727 -22.04 -6.77 -33.03
CA LYS A 727 -23.02 -7.39 -33.94
C LYS A 727 -24.40 -6.95 -33.47
N LYS A 728 -24.99 -5.95 -34.14
CA LYS A 728 -26.41 -5.60 -33.98
C LYS A 728 -27.15 -6.92 -34.05
N ARG A 729 -27.83 -7.30 -32.96
CA ARG A 729 -28.77 -8.42 -32.95
C ARG A 729 -29.76 -8.12 -34.06
N ARG A 730 -29.55 -8.69 -35.24
CA ARG A 730 -30.57 -8.77 -36.28
C ARG A 730 -31.72 -9.49 -35.60
N ALA A 731 -32.73 -8.73 -35.20
CA ALA A 731 -34.00 -9.30 -34.80
C ALA A 731 -34.39 -10.25 -35.93
N LYS A 732 -34.51 -11.55 -35.62
CA LYS A 732 -35.08 -12.52 -36.56
C LYS A 732 -36.52 -12.08 -36.78
N THR A 733 -36.71 -11.23 -37.78
CA THR A 733 -38.00 -10.99 -38.39
C THR A 733 -38.39 -12.29 -39.05
N THR A 734 -39.15 -13.11 -38.31
CA THR A 734 -39.76 -14.32 -38.83
C THR A 734 -40.66 -13.90 -39.98
N ALA A 735 -40.20 -14.10 -41.21
CA ALA A 735 -40.97 -13.78 -42.39
C ALA A 735 -42.11 -14.80 -42.53
N GLN A 736 -43.27 -14.50 -41.95
CA GLN A 736 -44.52 -15.06 -42.44
C GLN A 736 -44.92 -14.28 -43.69
N THR A 737 -44.97 -15.00 -44.80
CA THR A 737 -45.40 -14.54 -46.12
C THR A 737 -46.82 -13.97 -46.09
N GLY A 738 -47.00 -12.77 -46.64
CA GLY A 738 -48.31 -12.11 -46.73
C GLY A 738 -48.32 -11.03 -47.81
N SER A 739 -48.49 -11.45 -49.07
CA SER A 739 -48.62 -10.54 -50.20
C SER A 739 -49.90 -9.69 -50.08
N LYS A 740 -49.82 -8.41 -50.48
CA LYS A 740 -50.96 -7.49 -50.50
C LYS A 740 -51.85 -7.76 -51.72
N THR A 741 -53.15 -7.93 -51.50
CA THR A 741 -54.17 -7.37 -52.41
C THR A 741 -55.29 -6.72 -51.60
N LYS A 742 -55.62 -5.47 -51.91
CA LYS A 742 -56.70 -4.72 -51.24
C LYS A 742 -58.07 -5.20 -51.73
N ARG A 743 -59.06 -5.23 -50.84
CA ARG A 743 -60.48 -5.05 -51.22
C ARG A 743 -61.19 -4.19 -50.17
N LYS A 744 -61.92 -3.17 -50.62
CA LYS A 744 -62.85 -2.42 -49.78
C LYS A 744 -64.10 -3.27 -49.55
N LEU A 745 -64.67 -3.18 -48.36
CA LEU A 745 -66.04 -3.61 -48.08
C LEU A 745 -66.84 -2.43 -47.51
N THR A 746 -68.16 -2.54 -47.56
CA THR A 746 -69.10 -1.40 -47.55
C THR A 746 -69.89 -1.29 -46.25
N ALA A 747 -70.64 -0.18 -46.10
CA ALA A 747 -71.39 0.20 -44.89
C ALA A 747 -72.52 -0.76 -44.46
N LYS A 748 -72.61 -1.97 -45.04
CA LYS A 748 -73.54 -3.03 -44.61
C LYS A 748 -72.89 -4.07 -43.68
N GLU A 749 -71.56 -4.07 -43.54
CA GLU A 749 -70.82 -4.96 -42.64
C GLU A 749 -70.54 -4.35 -41.25
N ILE A 750 -70.91 -3.08 -41.05
CA ILE A 750 -70.72 -2.37 -39.78
C ILE A 750 -71.90 -2.62 -38.82
N ASP A 751 -73.09 -2.98 -39.34
CA ASP A 751 -74.33 -3.10 -38.56
C ASP A 751 -74.50 -4.47 -37.87
N ASP A 752 -73.95 -5.55 -38.44
CA ASP A 752 -73.99 -6.90 -37.84
C ASP A 752 -73.04 -7.07 -36.64
N ALA A 753 -72.13 -6.11 -36.40
CA ALA A 753 -71.20 -6.14 -35.27
C ALA A 753 -71.78 -5.58 -33.94
N MET A 754 -73.00 -5.03 -33.95
CA MET A 754 -73.59 -4.35 -32.77
C MET A 754 -74.67 -5.14 -32.01
N LYS A 755 -74.76 -6.47 -32.17
CA LYS A 755 -75.77 -7.30 -31.46
C LYS A 755 -75.17 -8.50 -30.71
N THR A 756 -75.70 -8.72 -29.50
CA THR A 756 -75.54 -9.87 -28.58
C THR A 756 -74.22 -9.98 -27.74
N PRO A 757 -74.26 -10.54 -26.51
CA PRO A 757 -73.48 -10.01 -25.39
C PRO A 757 -72.55 -10.99 -24.64
N VAL A 758 -71.74 -10.42 -23.73
CA VAL A 758 -70.71 -11.06 -22.89
C VAL A 758 -71.27 -12.01 -21.81
N LYS A 759 -70.56 -13.11 -21.54
CA LYS A 759 -70.68 -13.91 -20.30
C LYS A 759 -69.30 -14.19 -19.68
N GLN A 760 -69.24 -14.20 -18.35
CA GLN A 760 -68.04 -14.41 -17.53
C GLN A 760 -67.97 -15.84 -16.98
N GLU A 761 -66.77 -16.35 -16.68
CA GLU A 761 -66.55 -17.13 -15.44
C GLU A 761 -65.06 -17.16 -14.99
N LYS A 762 -64.81 -17.65 -13.76
CA LYS A 762 -63.58 -17.47 -12.96
C LYS A 762 -62.82 -18.79 -12.72
N PRO A 763 -61.54 -18.75 -12.29
CA PRO A 763 -60.91 -19.83 -11.50
C PRO A 763 -60.94 -19.57 -9.99
N ALA A 764 -60.78 -20.64 -9.18
CA ALA A 764 -60.97 -20.67 -7.72
C ALA A 764 -59.70 -20.99 -6.90
N ALA A 765 -59.82 -20.99 -5.57
CA ALA A 765 -58.72 -20.92 -4.60
C ALA A 765 -58.48 -22.20 -3.77
N LYS A 766 -57.32 -22.26 -3.07
CA LYS A 766 -57.03 -22.89 -1.74
C LYS A 766 -55.49 -22.88 -1.50
N ARG A 767 -54.91 -22.87 -0.28
CA ARG A 767 -55.44 -22.93 1.11
C ARG A 767 -54.44 -22.33 2.12
N ARG A 768 -54.90 -21.88 3.29
CA ARG A 768 -54.08 -21.48 4.48
C ARG A 768 -54.83 -21.87 5.77
N SER A 769 -54.12 -22.16 6.86
CA SER A 769 -54.62 -22.54 8.22
C SER A 769 -53.42 -22.53 9.19
N LYS A 770 -53.46 -22.28 10.51
CA LYS A 770 -54.45 -21.95 11.59
C LYS A 770 -53.59 -21.40 12.79
N ALA A 771 -54.04 -20.82 13.92
CA ALA A 771 -55.31 -20.20 14.34
C ALA A 771 -55.19 -19.41 15.69
N GLN A 772 -55.57 -18.12 15.69
CA GLN A 772 -56.38 -17.46 16.76
C GLN A 772 -55.81 -17.23 18.22
N PRO A 773 -56.50 -16.45 19.12
CA PRO A 773 -55.82 -15.36 19.86
C PRO A 773 -56.21 -15.18 21.36
N SER A 774 -55.66 -14.14 22.01
CA SER A 774 -56.17 -13.43 23.21
C SER A 774 -55.28 -12.20 23.50
N SER A 775 -55.56 -11.25 24.37
CA SER A 775 -56.67 -10.30 24.57
C SER A 775 -56.26 -9.33 25.70
N THR A 776 -56.77 -8.09 25.69
CA THR A 776 -57.00 -7.17 26.84
C THR A 776 -55.86 -6.50 27.65
N THR A 777 -55.94 -5.14 27.70
CA THR A 777 -55.69 -4.20 28.85
C THR A 777 -54.26 -4.03 29.43
N THR A 778 -53.75 -2.85 29.87
CA THR A 778 -54.30 -1.46 30.03
C THR A 778 -53.18 -0.40 30.24
N SER A 779 -53.54 0.89 30.09
CA SER A 779 -52.90 2.12 30.65
C SER A 779 -51.57 2.65 30.05
N SER A 780 -51.33 3.96 29.92
CA SER A 780 -52.21 5.16 30.04
C SER A 780 -51.65 6.40 29.28
N GLU A 781 -52.57 7.29 28.89
CA GLU A 781 -52.55 8.78 28.81
C GLU A 781 -51.22 9.60 28.90
N ASN A 782 -51.08 10.83 28.34
CA ASN A 782 -51.87 11.71 27.47
C ASN A 782 -50.94 12.79 26.86
N GLY A 783 -51.25 13.42 25.72
CA GLY A 783 -50.34 14.47 25.16
C GLY A 783 -50.71 15.17 23.84
N LYS A 784 -51.95 15.61 23.67
CA LYS A 784 -52.45 16.38 22.48
C LYS A 784 -51.55 17.61 22.17
N LYS A 785 -51.24 17.97 20.90
CA LYS A 785 -52.11 18.71 19.94
C LYS A 785 -51.41 18.75 18.56
N LYS A 786 -52.03 18.28 17.46
CA LYS A 786 -52.97 18.96 16.51
C LYS A 786 -52.33 19.75 15.34
N THR A 787 -52.53 19.21 14.12
CA THR A 787 -52.92 19.90 12.84
C THR A 787 -51.98 20.95 12.22
N ALA A 788 -51.88 21.16 10.89
CA ALA A 788 -52.77 20.78 9.77
C ALA A 788 -52.04 20.57 8.41
N LYS A 789 -52.81 20.15 7.39
CA LYS A 789 -52.49 20.14 5.93
C LYS A 789 -52.29 21.60 5.42
N ALA A 790 -51.79 21.93 4.22
CA ALA A 790 -51.87 21.22 2.93
C ALA A 790 -50.84 21.69 1.87
N LYS A 791 -50.77 20.90 0.77
CA LYS A 791 -50.68 21.23 -0.69
C LYS A 791 -50.63 22.74 -1.08
N THR A 792 -49.99 23.17 -2.18
CA THR A 792 -50.16 22.66 -3.57
C THR A 792 -49.07 23.16 -4.56
N ALA A 793 -48.80 22.36 -5.60
CA ALA A 793 -48.47 22.68 -7.02
C ALA A 793 -47.60 23.90 -7.45
N THR A 794 -46.76 23.67 -8.48
CA THR A 794 -46.22 24.69 -9.41
C THR A 794 -46.17 24.15 -10.84
N GLU A 795 -46.58 24.96 -11.83
CA GLU A 795 -46.41 24.65 -13.25
C GLU A 795 -45.93 25.87 -14.08
N LYS A 796 -45.00 25.58 -15.01
CA LYS A 796 -44.57 26.27 -16.25
C LYS A 796 -45.08 27.70 -16.59
N ALA A 797 -44.12 28.58 -16.93
CA ALA A 797 -43.91 29.23 -18.26
C ALA A 797 -42.99 30.48 -18.12
N LYS A 798 -42.33 31.12 -19.10
CA LYS A 798 -41.66 30.83 -20.40
C LYS A 798 -41.40 32.22 -21.06
N ARG A 799 -40.15 32.58 -21.43
CA ARG A 799 -39.76 33.66 -22.42
C ARG A 799 -39.99 35.15 -21.99
N LYS A 800 -39.29 36.19 -22.51
CA LYS A 800 -38.34 36.32 -23.66
C LYS A 800 -37.42 37.58 -23.61
N ASP A 801 -36.32 37.54 -24.39
CA ASP A 801 -35.56 38.60 -25.10
C ASP A 801 -34.98 39.88 -24.42
N LYS A 802 -33.63 39.99 -24.42
CA LYS A 802 -32.85 41.06 -25.15
C LYS A 802 -31.32 40.78 -25.20
N LYS A 803 -30.65 41.30 -26.24
CA LYS A 803 -29.22 41.20 -26.62
C LYS A 803 -28.84 42.54 -27.33
N PRO A 804 -27.59 42.82 -27.79
CA PRO A 804 -26.27 42.75 -27.13
C PRO A 804 -25.38 44.02 -27.38
N SER A 805 -24.30 44.23 -26.62
CA SER A 805 -23.22 45.23 -26.89
C SER A 805 -22.17 45.16 -25.75
N LYS A 806 -20.84 45.26 -25.91
CA LYS A 806 -19.96 45.48 -27.07
C LYS A 806 -18.56 44.86 -26.80
N SER A 807 -17.82 44.58 -27.86
CA SER A 807 -16.43 44.08 -27.85
C SER A 807 -15.38 45.19 -27.74
N VAL A 808 -14.18 44.88 -27.23
CA VAL A 808 -12.93 45.63 -27.52
C VAL A 808 -11.85 44.66 -27.99
N LYS A 809 -11.19 44.98 -29.11
CA LYS A 809 -10.02 44.26 -29.64
C LYS A 809 -8.78 45.18 -29.65
N ILE A 810 -7.67 44.58 -29.21
CA ILE A 810 -6.25 44.81 -29.54
C ILE A 810 -5.93 45.87 -30.60
N LYS A 811 -4.87 46.67 -30.36
CA LYS A 811 -4.05 47.24 -31.44
C LYS A 811 -2.54 47.18 -31.14
N VAL A 812 -1.80 46.55 -32.05
CA VAL A 812 -0.32 46.51 -32.11
C VAL A 812 0.20 47.79 -32.77
N LYS A 813 1.42 48.23 -32.43
CA LYS A 813 2.19 49.25 -33.19
C LYS A 813 3.70 49.00 -33.18
N THR A 814 4.24 48.78 -34.38
CA THR A 814 5.61 49.00 -34.90
C THR A 814 5.44 49.27 -36.41
N PRO A 815 6.39 49.84 -37.20
CA PRO A 815 7.87 49.94 -37.05
C PRO A 815 8.31 51.42 -36.81
N ASN A 816 9.47 52.00 -37.17
CA ASN A 816 10.64 51.62 -38.00
C ASN A 816 11.85 52.52 -37.62
N THR A 817 13.12 52.11 -37.52
CA THR A 817 14.13 51.95 -38.62
C THR A 817 15.51 51.61 -38.01
N ALA A 818 16.48 51.17 -38.83
CA ALA A 818 17.82 50.66 -38.44
C ALA A 818 18.96 51.71 -38.63
N PRO A 819 20.25 51.36 -38.87
CA PRO A 819 21.21 50.55 -38.10
C PRO A 819 22.58 51.26 -37.84
N THR A 820 23.43 50.75 -36.93
CA THR A 820 24.89 51.08 -36.91
C THR A 820 25.81 49.88 -36.68
N LYS A 821 26.95 49.87 -37.40
CA LYS A 821 27.95 48.79 -37.50
C LYS A 821 29.12 48.94 -36.50
N ARG A 822 29.67 47.81 -36.00
CA ARG A 822 31.13 47.48 -35.85
C ARG A 822 31.23 46.08 -35.22
N LYS A 823 31.82 45.02 -35.83
CA LYS A 823 33.21 44.71 -36.27
C LYS A 823 34.21 44.41 -35.12
N GLY A 824 34.72 43.16 -35.11
CA GLY A 824 35.80 42.61 -34.26
C GLY A 824 35.34 41.28 -33.63
N ARG A 825 35.72 40.05 -34.02
CA ARG A 825 36.90 39.39 -34.66
C ARG A 825 37.92 38.84 -33.64
N SER A 826 38.18 37.52 -33.71
CA SER A 826 39.23 36.71 -33.02
C SER A 826 39.11 36.60 -31.49
N LYS A 827 39.58 35.54 -30.79
CA LYS A 827 40.27 34.25 -31.11
C LYS A 827 39.99 33.29 -29.92
N ALA A 828 39.69 32.01 -30.13
CA ALA A 828 40.60 30.85 -30.03
C ALA A 828 41.22 30.54 -28.64
N ASN A 829 40.93 29.32 -28.18
CA ASN A 829 41.65 28.43 -27.25
C ASN A 829 41.79 28.80 -25.76
N GLY A 830 41.57 27.78 -24.93
CA GLY A 830 41.58 27.72 -23.47
C GLY A 830 40.90 26.43 -23.07
#